data_AF-S4Y7K9-F1
#
_entry.id   AF-S4Y7K9-F1
#
_cell.length_a   1.000
_cell.length_b   1.000
_cell.length_c   1.000
_cell.angle_alpha   90.00
_cell.angle_beta   90.00
_cell.angle_gamma   90.00
#
_symmetry.space_group_name_H-M   'P 1'
#
loop_
_entity.id
_entity.type
_entity.pdbx_description
1 polymer ?
#
loop_
_entity_poly.entity_id
_entity_poly.type
_entity_poly.pdbx_seq_one_letter_code
_entity_poly.pdbx_strand_id
1 'polypeptide(L)'
;MTSLLIDAAVTTLIHDRLKVLHDSLTRKQTLVGFAGEGNGTLTPVTITQVERQVRELARRAVELFEGGARAPVAPGAPRTGDVRTGGTSQYAFLGSAGFSLPSFTDLSGRGKPWISQVLRGGTPDRDLSRVLAPATAFVFEVADKARQAAGTTPGELAAARAFAMGMIGALASNVVVEPLLRGADGTRFADGDWPGISAAQMVEVESAVRRHVFGGVSASDFMSYLPAHDAVKDSLLRGYIEALGAAGMPLAAPRPTGFPDFETGFAPGAPPTVAQLRQAYYLMRASNESWNGWGWFFWLFFFTLPVGLSLPIAAVIDEDKLRWQVSRLFRPESAGVPNPSNEAWSQLASLGFAAGAVGPMALTLWLWPSLPAMWPDFLHGTIGFLIDALGALLLGLSVAAQNAWEDASRWVPLALQAVSRIIFLLRAILDGSPASRTYCWFQTFPLWTALFSLIYGAIADALTDSDAPGNRSELARILLLIGWPVILAVSQIVLAVAVFDGHNPLSFVTRGAATRLPALDRMTGVAPPHALAALLDESTLWAEGAPAAGLPPLDTLRYPPGSARPLLKLWWTGTGELQVRHAGSTFECRIGANGAAQVLHLPPIQFTPRELGTWLAARVTGQPTGTGTIGGLQVDPGGDAPLVAHRLPWPMVMADSGGWVPLGRDAGKAHVLRHASRAQLATPHGQRGPSVSSAEGWPIAPGPGVMGADGSGVGMAAELGALLGLGAATRIHPAPLVPPAGPAAPPPLATVERVFRRWNLDARRVNEWRAIVEGGARSENRAVAPAAAAAAFAPGAPPAPPTEVVPGDPTQLNPAAGSPALMVGTEALVDQLGWLPLFRAWSRVATDPEQDADSELPAPYSPRLRASDGRWVQPTNRQLNAAVRYLLDLP
;
A
#
# COMPACT_ATOMS: atom_id res chain seq x y z
N MET A 1 3.62 -0.42 1.41
CA MET A 1 3.39 0.61 2.46
C MET A 1 2.76 1.82 1.78
N THR A 2 1.63 2.31 2.28
CA THR A 2 1.05 3.58 1.82
C THR A 2 1.93 4.73 2.32
N SER A 3 2.14 5.75 1.47
CA SER A 3 2.90 6.94 1.84
C SER A 3 2.09 7.78 2.82
N LEU A 4 2.65 8.00 4.03
CA LEU A 4 2.08 8.90 5.03
C LEU A 4 1.85 10.31 4.47
N LEU A 5 2.74 10.76 3.58
CA LEU A 5 2.69 12.09 3.00
C LEU A 5 1.49 12.27 2.07
N ILE A 6 1.10 11.23 1.32
CA ILE A 6 -0.10 11.25 0.46
C ILE A 6 -1.34 11.41 1.34
N ASP A 7 -1.49 10.59 2.39
CA ASP A 7 -2.64 10.64 3.30
C ASP A 7 -2.73 12.00 4.02
N ALA A 8 -1.58 12.55 4.43
CA ALA A 8 -1.47 13.88 5.02
C ALA A 8 -1.82 15.03 4.03
N ALA A 9 -1.44 14.89 2.77
CA ALA A 9 -1.77 15.87 1.73
C ALA A 9 -3.27 15.88 1.45
N VAL A 10 -3.88 14.70 1.32
CA VAL A 10 -5.33 14.56 1.21
C VAL A 10 -6.02 15.22 2.41
N THR A 11 -5.54 14.96 3.63
CA THR A 11 -6.07 15.56 4.86
C THR A 11 -6.01 17.10 4.85
N THR A 12 -4.90 17.67 4.37
CA THR A 12 -4.72 19.12 4.24
C THR A 12 -5.68 19.72 3.22
N LEU A 13 -5.81 19.08 2.05
CA LEU A 13 -6.70 19.54 0.98
C LEU A 13 -8.18 19.42 1.35
N ILE A 14 -8.56 18.43 2.17
CA ILE A 14 -9.93 18.32 2.71
C ILE A 14 -10.25 19.54 3.57
N HIS A 15 -9.38 19.87 4.54
CA HIS A 15 -9.57 21.03 5.40
C HIS A 15 -9.68 22.32 4.58
N ASP A 16 -8.80 22.51 3.60
CA ASP A 16 -8.84 23.69 2.73
C ASP A 16 -10.14 23.77 1.93
N ARG A 17 -10.57 22.69 1.28
CA ARG A 17 -11.81 22.67 0.49
C ARG A 17 -13.06 22.93 1.32
N LEU A 18 -13.12 22.37 2.53
CA LEU A 18 -14.22 22.64 3.46
C LEU A 18 -14.24 24.12 3.89
N LYS A 19 -13.06 24.72 4.10
CA LYS A 19 -12.91 26.12 4.43
C LYS A 19 -13.31 27.03 3.27
N VAL A 20 -12.85 26.74 2.05
CA VAL A 20 -13.23 27.46 0.82
C VAL A 20 -14.74 27.37 0.60
N LEU A 21 -15.34 26.19 0.79
CA LEU A 21 -16.79 26.01 0.68
C LEU A 21 -17.54 26.86 1.73
N HIS A 22 -17.12 26.81 2.99
CA HIS A 22 -17.70 27.61 4.06
C HIS A 22 -17.60 29.12 3.77
N ASP A 23 -16.41 29.60 3.43
CA ASP A 23 -16.14 31.02 3.16
C ASP A 23 -16.94 31.50 1.95
N SER A 24 -17.03 30.68 0.89
CA SER A 24 -17.76 31.03 -0.33
C SER A 24 -19.27 31.10 -0.12
N LEU A 25 -19.85 30.12 0.60
CA LEU A 25 -21.28 30.15 0.96
C LEU A 25 -21.61 31.29 1.93
N THR A 26 -20.66 31.68 2.78
CA THR A 26 -20.79 32.86 3.64
C THR A 26 -20.79 34.14 2.80
N ARG A 27 -19.87 34.28 1.85
CA ARG A 27 -19.85 35.40 0.91
C ARG A 27 -21.13 35.49 0.08
N LYS A 28 -21.63 34.37 -0.46
CA LYS A 28 -22.87 34.33 -1.22
C LYS A 28 -24.07 34.80 -0.40
N GLN A 29 -24.16 34.45 0.89
CA GLN A 29 -25.23 34.98 1.77
C GLN A 29 -25.18 36.51 1.90
N THR A 30 -23.99 37.10 1.88
CA THR A 30 -23.81 38.55 2.07
C THR A 30 -23.94 39.37 0.78
N LEU A 31 -23.78 38.75 -0.38
CA LEU A 31 -23.82 39.41 -1.68
C LEU A 31 -25.24 39.36 -2.27
N VAL A 32 -25.70 40.47 -2.84
CA VAL A 32 -26.93 40.50 -3.65
C VAL A 32 -26.54 40.18 -5.09
N GLY A 33 -26.58 38.90 -5.44
CA GLY A 33 -26.46 38.45 -6.83
C GLY A 33 -27.80 38.58 -7.55
N PHE A 34 -27.77 38.74 -8.87
CA PHE A 34 -28.97 38.72 -9.70
C PHE A 34 -28.84 37.64 -10.78
N ALA A 35 -29.79 36.72 -10.84
CA ALA A 35 -29.91 35.76 -11.92
C ALA A 35 -30.74 36.36 -13.06
N GLY A 36 -30.30 36.19 -14.30
CA GLY A 36 -31.07 36.56 -15.48
C GLY A 36 -32.02 35.45 -15.88
N GLU A 37 -33.33 35.67 -15.79
CA GLU A 37 -34.30 34.85 -16.51
C GLU A 37 -34.30 35.28 -17.99
N GLY A 38 -34.54 34.35 -18.92
CA GLY A 38 -34.47 34.56 -20.38
C GLY A 38 -35.33 35.68 -20.98
N ASN A 39 -36.07 36.43 -20.14
CA ASN A 39 -36.89 37.59 -20.49
C ASN A 39 -36.28 38.94 -20.04
N GLY A 40 -35.05 38.97 -19.52
CA GLY A 40 -34.38 40.21 -19.08
C GLY A 40 -34.76 40.70 -17.68
N THR A 41 -35.52 39.88 -16.92
CA THR A 41 -35.82 40.11 -15.49
C THR A 41 -34.67 39.60 -14.62
N LEU A 42 -34.13 40.49 -13.79
CA LEU A 42 -33.11 40.18 -12.79
C LEU A 42 -33.79 39.78 -11.48
N THR A 43 -33.70 38.51 -11.09
CA THR A 43 -34.20 38.03 -9.79
C THR A 43 -33.05 37.94 -8.78
N PRO A 44 -33.23 38.42 -7.54
CA PRO A 44 -32.18 38.31 -6.53
C PRO A 44 -31.94 36.84 -6.18
N VAL A 45 -30.67 36.41 -6.22
CA VAL A 45 -30.27 35.05 -5.86
C VAL A 45 -30.44 34.86 -4.35
N THR A 46 -31.28 33.90 -3.96
CA THR A 46 -31.50 33.56 -2.54
C THR A 46 -30.74 32.30 -2.17
N ILE A 47 -30.06 32.31 -1.02
CA ILE A 47 -29.41 31.11 -0.49
C ILE A 47 -30.47 30.09 -0.04
N THR A 48 -30.39 28.91 -0.61
CA THR A 48 -31.32 27.79 -0.35
C THR A 48 -31.12 27.24 1.06
N GLN A 49 -32.07 26.43 1.53
CA GLN A 49 -31.92 25.73 2.81
C GLN A 49 -30.75 24.74 2.79
N VAL A 50 -30.58 24.00 1.69
CA VAL A 50 -29.49 23.02 1.51
C VAL A 50 -28.13 23.72 1.59
N GLU A 51 -27.94 24.84 0.90
CA GLU A 51 -26.70 25.63 0.97
C GLU A 51 -26.39 26.10 2.40
N ARG A 52 -27.40 26.55 3.15
CA ARG A 52 -27.23 26.96 4.56
C ARG A 52 -26.83 25.79 5.46
N GLN A 53 -27.43 24.62 5.25
CA GLN A 53 -27.10 23.40 6.01
C GLN A 53 -25.69 22.91 5.69
N VAL A 54 -25.32 22.83 4.41
CA VAL A 54 -23.97 22.43 4.00
C VAL A 54 -22.92 23.42 4.50
N ARG A 55 -23.20 24.73 4.51
CA ARG A 55 -22.30 25.72 5.10
C ARG A 55 -22.05 25.48 6.58
N GLU A 56 -23.09 25.15 7.35
CA GLU A 56 -22.95 24.84 8.78
C GLU A 56 -22.15 23.55 8.98
N LEU A 57 -22.42 22.50 8.18
CA LEU A 57 -21.61 21.28 8.19
C LEU A 57 -20.14 21.57 7.86
N ALA A 58 -19.87 22.39 6.85
CA ALA A 58 -18.52 22.77 6.45
C ALA A 58 -17.79 23.52 7.58
N ARG A 59 -18.47 24.49 8.23
CA ARG A 59 -17.91 25.21 9.38
C ARG A 59 -17.50 24.25 10.50
N ARG A 60 -18.39 23.31 10.84
CA ARG A 60 -18.14 22.33 11.91
C ARG A 60 -17.03 21.36 11.55
N ALA A 61 -17.00 20.88 10.32
CA ALA A 61 -15.92 20.02 9.86
C ALA A 61 -14.56 20.74 9.95
N VAL A 62 -14.48 22.01 9.55
CA VAL A 62 -13.28 22.84 9.71
C VAL A 62 -12.88 22.95 11.19
N GLU A 63 -13.81 23.28 12.09
CA GLU A 63 -13.54 23.36 13.54
C GLU A 63 -12.97 22.04 14.10
N LEU A 64 -13.45 20.88 13.63
CA LEU A 64 -12.94 19.58 14.05
C LEU A 64 -11.51 19.34 13.54
N PHE A 65 -11.19 19.73 12.30
CA PHE A 65 -9.83 19.64 11.75
C PHE A 65 -8.83 20.56 12.46
N GLU A 66 -9.27 21.71 12.97
CA GLU A 66 -8.42 22.69 13.65
C GLU A 66 -8.28 22.42 15.16
N GLY A 67 -8.89 21.36 15.68
CA GLY A 67 -8.93 21.03 17.10
C GLY A 67 -7.58 20.60 17.69
N GLY A 68 -7.11 21.29 18.73
CA GLY A 68 -5.88 20.94 19.46
C GLY A 68 -4.65 21.74 19.02
N ALA A 69 -3.46 21.12 19.11
CA ALA A 69 -2.21 21.76 18.70
C ALA A 69 -2.17 21.93 17.17
N ARG A 70 -1.90 23.14 16.68
CA ARG A 70 -1.88 23.46 15.25
C ARG A 70 -0.53 23.09 14.63
N ALA A 71 -0.58 22.53 13.42
CA ALA A 71 0.61 22.33 12.61
C ALA A 71 1.18 23.69 12.16
N PRO A 72 2.50 23.77 11.93
CA PRO A 72 3.11 24.99 11.41
C PRO A 72 2.63 25.29 9.98
N VAL A 73 2.62 26.57 9.65
CA VAL A 73 2.31 27.02 8.28
C VAL A 73 3.55 26.80 7.42
N ALA A 74 3.41 26.12 6.28
CA ALA A 74 4.52 25.87 5.36
C ALA A 74 5.09 27.19 4.82
N PRO A 75 6.39 27.49 5.02
CA PRO A 75 7.02 28.63 4.37
C PRO A 75 7.10 28.38 2.85
N GLY A 76 6.56 29.30 2.05
CA GLY A 76 6.61 29.19 0.59
C GLY A 76 5.52 28.32 -0.06
N ALA A 77 4.53 27.83 0.71
CA ALA A 77 3.34 27.24 0.11
C ALA A 77 2.75 28.21 -0.94
N PRO A 78 2.50 27.74 -2.18
CA PRO A 78 2.06 28.62 -3.25
C PRO A 78 0.81 29.39 -2.82
N ARG A 79 0.92 30.73 -2.77
CA ARG A 79 -0.22 31.64 -2.51
C ARG A 79 -1.20 31.71 -3.68
N THR A 80 -0.94 30.98 -4.77
CA THR A 80 -1.79 30.93 -5.95
C THR A 80 -3.00 30.04 -5.68
N GLY A 81 -4.18 30.63 -5.62
CA GLY A 81 -5.46 29.91 -5.75
C GLY A 81 -5.98 29.29 -4.47
N ASP A 82 -5.61 28.05 -4.15
CA ASP A 82 -6.58 27.17 -3.48
C ASP A 82 -5.97 26.19 -2.44
N VAL A 83 -4.80 26.44 -1.84
CA VAL A 83 -4.35 25.62 -0.70
C VAL A 83 -3.69 26.47 0.38
N ARG A 84 -4.41 26.72 1.48
CA ARG A 84 -3.87 27.30 2.71
C ARG A 84 -3.56 26.18 3.68
N THR A 85 -2.32 25.70 3.71
CA THR A 85 -1.86 24.67 4.68
C THR A 85 -1.85 25.15 6.14
N GLY A 86 -2.45 26.28 6.46
CA GLY A 86 -2.48 26.87 7.80
C GLY A 86 -3.80 26.58 8.50
N GLY A 87 -3.74 25.96 9.67
CA GLY A 87 -4.88 25.77 10.57
C GLY A 87 -5.13 24.32 10.98
N THR A 88 -4.71 23.35 10.16
CA THR A 88 -4.90 21.92 10.45
C THR A 88 -4.18 21.49 11.72
N SER A 89 -4.84 20.69 12.55
CA SER A 89 -4.28 20.15 13.79
C SER A 89 -3.20 19.11 13.53
N GLN A 90 -2.16 19.11 14.37
CA GLN A 90 -1.15 18.05 14.40
C GLN A 90 -1.80 16.68 14.64
N TYR A 91 -2.89 16.63 15.42
CA TYR A 91 -3.61 15.37 15.66
C TYR A 91 -4.38 14.91 14.42
N ALA A 92 -4.84 15.81 13.54
CA ALA A 92 -5.41 15.41 12.25
C ALA A 92 -4.34 14.84 11.31
N PHE A 93 -3.13 15.40 11.30
CA PHE A 93 -2.00 14.77 10.59
C PHE A 93 -1.66 13.40 11.16
N LEU A 94 -1.65 13.24 12.49
CA LEU A 94 -1.48 11.94 13.12
C LEU A 94 -2.61 10.96 12.72
N GLY A 95 -3.85 11.43 12.65
CA GLY A 95 -5.01 10.66 12.21
C GLY A 95 -4.89 10.16 10.77
N SER A 96 -4.22 10.90 9.90
CA SER A 96 -3.95 10.46 8.52
C SER A 96 -3.11 9.17 8.46
N ALA A 97 -2.34 8.88 9.51
CA ALA A 97 -1.60 7.63 9.67
C ALA A 97 -2.42 6.51 10.33
N GLY A 98 -3.70 6.73 10.66
CA GLY A 98 -4.47 5.83 11.52
C GLY A 98 -4.49 4.38 11.05
N PHE A 99 -4.70 4.13 9.75
CA PHE A 99 -4.75 2.77 9.20
C PHE A 99 -3.36 2.12 9.00
N SER A 100 -2.30 2.92 8.94
CA SER A 100 -0.92 2.44 8.77
C SER A 100 -0.20 2.25 10.10
N LEU A 101 -0.59 2.96 11.16
CA LEU A 101 0.05 2.90 12.48
C LEU A 101 0.18 1.46 13.03
N PRO A 102 -0.83 0.56 12.91
CA PRO A 102 -0.68 -0.82 13.37
C PRO A 102 0.43 -1.59 12.66
N SER A 103 0.74 -1.29 11.40
CA SER A 103 1.82 -1.98 10.68
C SER A 103 3.21 -1.70 11.28
N PHE A 104 3.39 -0.55 11.94
CA PHE A 104 4.63 -0.25 12.66
C PHE A 104 4.73 -0.99 14.00
N THR A 105 3.61 -1.51 14.53
CA THR A 105 3.66 -2.36 15.73
C THR A 105 4.33 -3.70 15.44
N ASP A 106 4.37 -4.14 14.18
CA ASP A 106 5.02 -5.38 13.75
C ASP A 106 6.54 -5.34 13.89
N LEU A 107 7.13 -4.16 13.67
CA LEU A 107 8.55 -3.94 13.94
C LEU A 107 8.85 -4.15 15.43
N SER A 108 7.90 -3.76 16.28
CA SER A 108 8.00 -3.83 17.74
C SER A 108 7.46 -5.12 18.37
N GLY A 109 6.97 -6.09 17.59
CA GLY A 109 6.35 -7.30 18.16
C GLY A 109 6.19 -8.45 17.15
N ARG A 110 6.56 -9.67 17.56
CA ARG A 110 6.36 -10.88 16.73
C ARG A 110 4.86 -11.18 16.54
N GLY A 111 4.42 -11.40 15.30
CA GLY A 111 3.09 -11.98 14.98
C GLY A 111 1.90 -11.01 14.90
N LYS A 112 2.11 -9.71 14.64
CA LYS A 112 1.02 -8.71 14.57
C LYS A 112 0.64 -8.11 13.19
N PRO A 113 1.20 -8.52 12.02
CA PRO A 113 0.97 -7.79 10.75
C PRO A 113 -0.46 -7.87 10.22
N TRP A 114 -1.26 -8.69 10.88
CA TRP A 114 -2.62 -8.94 10.55
C TRP A 114 -3.58 -7.82 10.98
N ILE A 115 -3.25 -6.98 11.96
CA ILE A 115 -4.19 -5.95 12.44
C ILE A 115 -4.47 -4.91 11.36
N SER A 116 -3.42 -4.41 10.70
CA SER A 116 -3.58 -3.48 9.57
C SER A 116 -4.30 -4.17 8.40
N GLN A 117 -4.03 -5.45 8.14
CA GLN A 117 -4.69 -6.23 7.09
C GLN A 117 -6.19 -6.46 7.39
N VAL A 118 -6.57 -6.71 8.63
CA VAL A 118 -7.99 -6.83 9.01
C VAL A 118 -8.71 -5.49 8.90
N LEU A 119 -8.07 -4.41 9.34
CA LEU A 119 -8.62 -3.05 9.21
C LEU A 119 -8.89 -2.66 7.76
N ARG A 120 -7.95 -2.98 6.87
CA ARG A 120 -7.98 -2.59 5.46
C ARG A 120 -8.75 -3.58 4.59
N GLY A 121 -8.46 -4.87 4.72
CA GLY A 121 -8.98 -5.96 3.89
C GLY A 121 -10.07 -6.84 4.54
N GLY A 122 -10.37 -6.64 5.83
CA GLY A 122 -11.39 -7.41 6.57
C GLY A 122 -10.95 -8.81 7.01
N THR A 123 -9.70 -9.21 6.73
CA THR A 123 -9.15 -10.53 7.04
C THR A 123 -7.64 -10.44 7.31
N PRO A 124 -7.10 -11.29 8.20
CA PRO A 124 -5.66 -11.36 8.46
C PRO A 124 -4.89 -12.12 7.37
N ASP A 125 -5.61 -12.79 6.47
CA ASP A 125 -5.05 -13.52 5.33
C ASP A 125 -4.80 -12.56 4.16
N ARG A 126 -3.53 -12.36 3.79
CA ARG A 126 -3.11 -11.47 2.70
C ARG A 126 -3.67 -11.86 1.34
N ASP A 127 -3.90 -13.16 1.13
CA ASP A 127 -4.33 -13.73 -0.15
C ASP A 127 -5.87 -13.73 -0.24
N LEU A 128 -6.54 -13.13 0.75
CA LEU A 128 -7.98 -12.91 0.80
C LEU A 128 -8.30 -11.46 1.13
N SER A 129 -9.48 -11.04 0.71
CA SER A 129 -10.04 -9.75 1.10
C SER A 129 -11.56 -9.88 1.13
N ARG A 130 -12.21 -9.38 2.17
CA ARG A 130 -13.68 -9.36 2.25
C ARG A 130 -14.22 -8.22 1.40
N VAL A 131 -15.38 -8.38 0.78
CA VAL A 131 -15.99 -7.25 0.04
C VAL A 131 -16.22 -6.05 0.96
N LEU A 132 -16.65 -6.33 2.19
CA LEU A 132 -16.91 -5.34 3.22
C LEU A 132 -15.86 -5.44 4.32
N ALA A 133 -15.17 -4.32 4.59
CA ALA A 133 -14.27 -4.18 5.73
C ALA A 133 -14.78 -3.09 6.69
N PRO A 134 -14.46 -3.16 7.99
CA PRO A 134 -15.01 -2.27 8.99
C PRO A 134 -14.31 -0.89 9.03
N ALA A 135 -13.51 -0.52 8.02
CA ALA A 135 -12.66 0.67 8.03
C ALA A 135 -13.39 1.95 8.45
N THR A 136 -14.57 2.21 7.88
CA THR A 136 -15.39 3.39 8.22
C THR A 136 -15.98 3.32 9.62
N ALA A 137 -16.48 2.15 10.03
CA ALA A 137 -17.01 1.96 11.38
C ALA A 137 -15.90 2.16 12.43
N PHE A 138 -14.68 1.69 12.12
CA PHE A 138 -13.52 1.88 12.98
C PHE A 138 -13.20 3.36 13.24
N VAL A 139 -13.28 4.24 12.23
CA VAL A 139 -13.06 5.69 12.44
C VAL A 139 -14.02 6.26 13.51
N PHE A 140 -15.30 5.89 13.44
CA PHE A 140 -16.30 6.38 14.39
C PHE A 140 -16.15 5.75 15.77
N GLU A 141 -15.84 4.46 15.85
CA GLU A 141 -15.51 3.81 17.12
C GLU A 141 -14.29 4.47 17.78
N VAL A 142 -13.25 4.82 17.01
CA VAL A 142 -12.11 5.56 17.54
C VAL A 142 -12.55 6.92 18.10
N ALA A 143 -13.36 7.67 17.35
CA ALA A 143 -13.87 8.96 17.81
C ALA A 143 -14.65 8.84 19.13
N ASP A 144 -15.52 7.83 19.24
CA ASP A 144 -16.35 7.59 20.42
C ASP A 144 -15.55 7.07 21.61
N LYS A 145 -14.69 6.06 21.42
CA LYS A 145 -13.86 5.49 22.50
C LYS A 145 -12.80 6.46 22.99
N ALA A 146 -12.16 7.21 22.09
CA ALA A 146 -11.21 8.26 22.48
C ALA A 146 -11.91 9.41 23.23
N ARG A 147 -13.13 9.79 22.83
CA ARG A 147 -13.96 10.75 23.58
C ARG A 147 -14.32 10.24 24.97
N GLN A 148 -14.73 8.98 25.08
CA GLN A 148 -15.03 8.34 26.38
C GLN A 148 -13.80 8.33 27.28
N ALA A 149 -12.63 7.97 26.74
CA ALA A 149 -11.37 7.95 27.48
C ALA A 149 -10.85 9.35 27.86
N ALA A 150 -11.12 10.37 27.05
CA ALA A 150 -10.73 11.77 27.31
C ALA A 150 -11.62 12.45 28.38
N GLY A 151 -12.80 11.90 28.65
CA GLY A 151 -13.76 12.46 29.63
C GLY A 151 -14.22 13.87 29.24
N THR A 152 -14.04 14.84 30.14
CA THR A 152 -14.44 16.25 29.95
C THR A 152 -13.27 17.17 29.58
N THR A 153 -12.06 16.64 29.43
CA THR A 153 -10.85 17.44 29.20
C THR A 153 -10.87 18.07 27.80
N PRO A 154 -11.03 19.41 27.66
CA PRO A 154 -11.31 20.02 26.36
C PRO A 154 -10.21 19.80 25.31
N GLY A 155 -8.94 19.84 25.73
CA GLY A 155 -7.79 19.62 24.84
C GLY A 155 -7.68 18.19 24.33
N GLU A 156 -8.00 17.18 25.15
CA GLU A 156 -8.00 15.78 24.73
C GLU A 156 -9.18 15.44 23.83
N LEU A 157 -10.36 16.01 24.13
CA LEU A 157 -11.53 15.92 23.27
C LEU A 157 -11.26 16.54 21.88
N ALA A 158 -10.61 17.70 21.83
CA ALA A 158 -10.23 18.34 20.58
C ALA A 158 -9.22 17.47 19.79
N ALA A 159 -8.21 16.90 20.47
CA ALA A 159 -7.24 16.00 19.86
C ALA A 159 -7.89 14.73 19.29
N ALA A 160 -8.82 14.11 20.02
CA ALA A 160 -9.55 12.93 19.58
C ALA A 160 -10.39 13.18 18.33
N ARG A 161 -11.10 14.31 18.29
CA ARG A 161 -11.91 14.72 17.15
C ARG A 161 -11.06 15.01 15.92
N ALA A 162 -9.98 15.78 16.08
CA ALA A 162 -9.04 16.07 15.01
C ALA A 162 -8.40 14.79 14.45
N PHE A 163 -8.00 13.87 15.32
CA PHE A 163 -7.49 12.55 14.90
C PHE A 163 -8.51 11.77 14.06
N ALA A 164 -9.77 11.71 14.48
CA ALA A 164 -10.82 11.04 13.71
C ALA A 164 -11.05 11.70 12.34
N MET A 165 -11.01 13.05 12.25
CA MET A 165 -11.08 13.75 10.96
C MET A 165 -9.87 13.45 10.06
N GLY A 166 -8.68 13.31 10.65
CA GLY A 166 -7.49 12.82 9.95
C GLY A 166 -7.68 11.40 9.38
N MET A 167 -8.31 10.50 10.13
CA MET A 167 -8.63 9.16 9.66
C MET A 167 -9.66 9.17 8.52
N ILE A 168 -10.59 10.14 8.47
CA ILE A 168 -11.46 10.34 7.31
C ILE A 168 -10.63 10.72 6.07
N GLY A 169 -9.59 11.54 6.24
CA GLY A 169 -8.63 11.84 5.17
C GLY A 169 -7.87 10.61 4.68
N ALA A 170 -7.37 9.78 5.61
CA ALA A 170 -6.76 8.50 5.27
C ALA A 170 -7.74 7.57 4.56
N LEU A 171 -8.99 7.48 5.01
CA LEU A 171 -10.03 6.68 4.40
C LEU A 171 -10.25 7.09 2.94
N ALA A 172 -10.43 8.38 2.68
CA ALA A 172 -10.63 8.89 1.33
C ALA A 172 -9.42 8.65 0.41
N SER A 173 -8.21 8.86 0.94
CA SER A 173 -6.96 8.55 0.24
C SER A 173 -6.87 7.08 -0.17
N ASN A 174 -7.16 6.16 0.76
CA ASN A 174 -7.13 4.72 0.50
C ASN A 174 -8.28 4.25 -0.40
N VAL A 175 -9.40 4.97 -0.46
CA VAL A 175 -10.51 4.64 -1.37
C VAL A 175 -10.18 5.01 -2.81
N VAL A 176 -9.47 6.11 -3.05
CA VAL A 176 -9.27 6.70 -4.37
C VAL A 176 -7.83 6.57 -4.91
N VAL A 177 -6.82 6.91 -4.10
CA VAL A 177 -5.41 6.95 -4.55
C VAL A 177 -4.83 5.55 -4.64
N GLU A 178 -5.17 4.68 -3.70
CA GLU A 178 -4.61 3.33 -3.64
C GLU A 178 -4.91 2.46 -4.89
N PRO A 179 -6.13 2.45 -5.47
CA PRO A 179 -6.36 1.82 -6.79
C PRO A 179 -5.47 2.37 -7.91
N LEU A 180 -5.13 3.66 -7.88
CA LEU A 180 -4.22 4.28 -8.84
C LEU A 180 -2.76 3.85 -8.58
N LEU A 181 -2.33 3.81 -7.33
CA LEU A 181 -0.99 3.33 -6.96
C LEU A 181 -0.77 1.88 -7.43
N ARG A 182 -1.79 1.02 -7.34
CA ARG A 182 -1.75 -0.37 -7.84
C ARG A 182 -1.63 -0.46 -9.36
N GLY A 183 -2.22 0.46 -10.11
CA GLY A 183 -2.12 0.48 -11.58
C GLY A 183 -0.99 1.35 -12.13
N ALA A 184 -0.19 1.98 -11.28
CA ALA A 184 0.93 2.83 -11.67
C ALA A 184 2.14 2.04 -12.22
N ASP A 185 2.29 0.77 -11.82
CA ASP A 185 3.35 -0.08 -12.34
C ASP A 185 2.86 -0.83 -13.59
N GLY A 186 2.88 -0.12 -14.73
CA GLY A 186 2.46 -0.63 -16.04
C GLY A 186 3.34 -1.75 -16.62
N THR A 187 4.34 -2.24 -15.89
CA THR A 187 5.04 -3.47 -16.28
C THR A 187 4.17 -4.68 -15.93
N ARG A 188 3.64 -5.33 -16.97
CA ARG A 188 2.83 -6.57 -16.92
C ARG A 188 3.08 -7.42 -15.66
N PHE A 189 2.11 -7.35 -14.75
CA PHE A 189 1.67 -8.39 -13.83
C PHE A 189 2.65 -9.55 -13.53
N ALA A 190 3.82 -9.24 -12.97
CA ALA A 190 4.77 -10.25 -12.53
C ALA A 190 4.32 -10.85 -11.18
N ASP A 191 3.97 -12.15 -11.18
CA ASP A 191 3.87 -13.17 -10.12
C ASP A 191 3.42 -12.82 -8.67
N GLY A 192 3.08 -11.56 -8.37
CA GLY A 192 2.67 -11.04 -7.06
C GLY A 192 1.21 -10.64 -7.03
N ASP A 193 0.62 -10.61 -5.84
CA ASP A 193 -0.80 -10.34 -5.62
C ASP A 193 -1.25 -8.94 -6.10
N TRP A 194 -0.53 -7.91 -5.66
CA TRP A 194 -0.55 -6.56 -6.23
C TRP A 194 0.90 -6.16 -6.54
N PRO A 195 1.23 -5.64 -7.74
CA PRO A 195 2.53 -5.02 -7.95
C PRO A 195 2.62 -3.79 -7.03
N GLY A 196 3.65 -3.75 -6.19
CA GLY A 196 3.93 -2.55 -5.42
C GLY A 196 4.46 -1.48 -6.37
N ILE A 197 3.95 -0.25 -6.27
CA ILE A 197 4.57 0.90 -6.94
C ILE A 197 6.06 0.92 -6.62
N SER A 198 6.91 1.14 -7.63
CA SER A 198 8.35 1.17 -7.41
C SER A 198 8.72 2.29 -6.43
N ALA A 199 9.78 2.07 -5.63
CA ALA A 199 10.27 3.09 -4.70
C ALA A 199 10.55 4.43 -5.40
N ALA A 200 11.10 4.40 -6.62
CA ALA A 200 11.36 5.59 -7.43
C ALA A 200 10.08 6.36 -7.78
N GLN A 201 9.04 5.67 -8.26
CA GLN A 201 7.75 6.31 -8.56
C GLN A 201 7.08 6.86 -7.30
N MET A 202 7.20 6.17 -6.16
CA MET A 202 6.70 6.69 -4.89
C MET A 202 7.41 7.98 -4.49
N VAL A 203 8.74 8.03 -4.61
CA VAL A 203 9.53 9.24 -4.36
C VAL A 203 9.11 10.38 -5.27
N GLU A 204 8.83 10.13 -6.55
CA GLU A 204 8.32 11.12 -7.49
C GLU A 204 6.96 11.67 -7.06
N VAL A 205 6.00 10.80 -6.72
CA VAL A 205 4.67 11.18 -6.20
C VAL A 205 4.80 12.01 -4.92
N GLU A 206 5.62 11.56 -3.97
CA GLU A 206 5.87 12.28 -2.71
C GLU A 206 6.59 13.62 -2.93
N SER A 207 7.48 13.71 -3.91
CA SER A 207 8.15 14.96 -4.27
C SER A 207 7.16 15.97 -4.86
N ALA A 208 6.21 15.51 -5.69
CA ALA A 208 5.18 16.34 -6.28
C ALA A 208 4.21 16.83 -5.20
N VAL A 209 3.78 15.96 -4.30
CA VAL A 209 2.96 16.32 -3.13
C VAL A 209 3.68 17.34 -2.24
N ARG A 210 4.96 17.13 -1.89
CA ARG A 210 5.74 18.11 -1.13
C ARG A 210 5.78 19.46 -1.80
N ARG A 211 6.12 19.50 -3.10
CA ARG A 211 6.24 20.74 -3.87
C ARG A 211 4.91 21.48 -3.99
N HIS A 212 3.83 20.78 -4.34
CA HIS A 212 2.56 21.40 -4.72
C HIS A 212 1.57 21.57 -3.57
N VAL A 213 1.63 20.74 -2.52
CA VAL A 213 0.74 20.83 -1.36
C VAL A 213 1.45 21.49 -0.18
N PHE A 214 2.68 21.06 0.12
CA PHE A 214 3.42 21.54 1.30
C PHE A 214 4.48 22.60 0.99
N GLY A 215 4.51 23.20 -0.20
CA GLY A 215 5.44 24.29 -0.53
C GLY A 215 6.92 23.89 -0.59
N GLY A 216 7.22 22.61 -0.80
CA GLY A 216 8.59 22.09 -0.91
C GLY A 216 9.26 21.80 0.44
N VAL A 217 8.49 21.75 1.54
CA VAL A 217 8.96 21.39 2.88
C VAL A 217 9.73 20.06 2.84
N SER A 218 10.88 20.02 3.52
CA SER A 218 11.70 18.82 3.62
C SER A 218 10.96 17.73 4.42
N ALA A 219 11.35 16.46 4.26
CA ALA A 219 10.71 15.38 5.01
C ALA A 219 10.93 15.51 6.54
N SER A 220 12.08 16.04 6.98
CA SER A 220 12.36 16.32 8.39
C SER A 220 11.49 17.46 8.91
N ASP A 221 11.32 18.52 8.12
CA ASP A 221 10.47 19.65 8.52
C ASP A 221 9.00 19.26 8.56
N PHE A 222 8.55 18.34 7.69
CA PHE A 222 7.20 17.77 7.73
C PHE A 222 6.88 17.10 9.08
N MET A 223 7.88 16.65 9.83
CA MET A 223 7.67 16.00 11.13
C MET A 223 7.25 16.98 12.23
N SER A 224 7.42 18.29 12.00
CA SER A 224 6.83 19.33 12.85
C SER A 224 5.30 19.45 12.70
N TYR A 225 4.72 18.88 11.64
CA TYR A 225 3.27 18.79 11.42
C TYR A 225 2.63 17.70 12.27
N LEU A 226 3.44 16.77 12.80
CA LEU A 226 3.02 15.70 13.66
C LEU A 226 3.31 16.06 15.14
N PRO A 227 2.45 15.64 16.09
CA PRO A 227 2.68 15.91 17.50
C PRO A 227 3.91 15.14 17.98
N ALA A 228 4.74 15.72 18.86
CA ALA A 228 5.87 15.00 19.44
C ALA A 228 5.40 13.66 20.07
N HIS A 229 6.26 12.63 20.04
CA HIS A 229 5.86 11.27 20.45
C HIS A 229 5.36 11.18 21.90
N ASP A 230 5.87 12.03 22.77
CA ASP A 230 5.49 12.24 24.16
C ASP A 230 4.21 13.08 24.30
N ALA A 231 3.97 14.02 23.38
CA ALA A 231 2.76 14.84 23.33
C ALA A 231 1.49 14.10 22.88
N VAL A 232 1.60 12.88 22.34
CA VAL A 232 0.44 12.04 22.01
C VAL A 232 -0.31 11.65 23.30
N LYS A 233 -1.63 11.85 23.32
CA LYS A 233 -2.46 11.61 24.51
C LYS A 233 -2.70 10.11 24.71
N ASP A 234 -2.56 9.65 25.96
CA ASP A 234 -2.86 8.25 26.31
C ASP A 234 -4.33 7.89 26.12
N SER A 235 -5.24 8.84 26.39
CA SER A 235 -6.68 8.68 26.15
C SER A 235 -7.00 8.39 24.69
N LEU A 236 -6.31 9.05 23.76
CA LEU A 236 -6.42 8.79 22.33
C LEU A 236 -5.94 7.38 21.98
N LEU A 237 -4.74 6.99 22.43
CA LEU A 237 -4.18 5.68 22.13
C LEU A 237 -5.00 4.54 22.76
N ARG A 238 -5.54 4.75 23.97
CA ARG A 238 -6.45 3.82 24.63
C ARG A 238 -7.75 3.68 23.86
N GLY A 239 -8.38 4.79 23.49
CA GLY A 239 -9.59 4.80 22.67
C GLY A 239 -9.38 4.10 21.33
N TYR A 240 -8.22 4.29 20.70
CA TYR A 240 -7.85 3.57 19.49
C TYR A 240 -7.83 2.05 19.70
N ILE A 241 -7.19 1.56 20.77
CA ILE A 241 -7.11 0.12 21.08
C ILE A 241 -8.49 -0.45 21.40
N GLU A 242 -9.30 0.25 22.18
CA GLU A 242 -10.67 -0.17 22.50
C GLU A 242 -11.57 -0.23 21.25
N ALA A 243 -11.40 0.73 20.34
CA ALA A 243 -12.11 0.78 19.07
C ALA A 243 -11.77 -0.39 18.15
N LEU A 244 -10.54 -0.93 18.22
CA LEU A 244 -10.18 -2.12 17.47
C LEU A 244 -11.13 -3.28 17.84
N GLY A 245 -11.43 -3.48 19.13
CA GLY A 245 -12.37 -4.50 19.57
C GLY A 245 -13.83 -4.17 19.22
N ALA A 246 -14.25 -2.91 19.38
CA ALA A 246 -15.63 -2.47 19.21
C ALA A 246 -16.09 -2.45 17.74
N ALA A 247 -15.20 -2.18 16.78
CA ALA A 247 -15.51 -2.19 15.35
C ALA A 247 -15.81 -3.59 14.77
N GLY A 248 -16.05 -4.58 15.64
CA GLY A 248 -16.25 -5.97 15.27
C GLY A 248 -14.97 -6.63 14.77
N MET A 249 -13.79 -6.13 15.16
CA MET A 249 -12.55 -6.88 14.94
C MET A 249 -12.30 -7.78 16.15
N PRO A 250 -12.39 -9.09 15.96
CA PRO A 250 -12.16 -10.07 17.00
C PRO A 250 -10.66 -10.16 17.28
N LEU A 251 -10.19 -9.24 18.12
CA LEU A 251 -8.89 -9.29 18.77
C LEU A 251 -8.76 -10.53 19.68
N ALA A 252 -9.90 -11.14 20.03
CA ALA A 252 -10.05 -12.46 20.64
C ALA A 252 -11.16 -13.23 19.89
N ALA A 253 -11.13 -14.57 19.93
CA ALA A 253 -12.07 -15.44 19.22
C ALA A 253 -13.56 -15.09 19.49
N PRO A 254 -14.47 -15.26 18.50
CA PRO A 254 -14.28 -15.90 17.19
C PRO A 254 -13.82 -14.90 16.12
N ARG A 255 -12.61 -15.11 15.57
CA ARG A 255 -12.08 -14.28 14.47
C ARG A 255 -12.46 -14.76 13.08
N PRO A 256 -12.57 -13.86 12.07
CA PRO A 256 -12.52 -14.27 10.68
C PRO A 256 -11.37 -15.24 10.48
N THR A 257 -11.70 -16.49 10.17
CA THR A 257 -10.71 -17.47 9.77
C THR A 257 -10.35 -17.23 8.31
N GLY A 258 -9.04 -17.21 8.05
CA GLY A 258 -8.44 -17.40 6.74
C GLY A 258 -8.51 -18.87 6.34
N PHE A 259 -7.65 -19.28 5.41
CA PHE A 259 -7.60 -20.68 4.98
C PHE A 259 -6.84 -21.59 5.94
N PRO A 260 -7.13 -22.91 5.97
CA PRO A 260 -6.46 -23.85 6.87
C PRO A 260 -4.93 -23.76 6.86
N ASP A 261 -4.30 -23.61 5.68
CA ASP A 261 -2.85 -23.44 5.57
C ASP A 261 -2.33 -22.17 6.24
N PHE A 262 -3.05 -21.05 6.06
CA PHE A 262 -2.78 -19.81 6.79
C PHE A 262 -3.01 -20.00 8.29
N GLU A 263 -4.13 -20.58 8.67
CA GLU A 263 -4.55 -20.81 10.06
C GLU A 263 -3.57 -21.73 10.81
N THR A 264 -2.98 -22.72 10.13
CA THR A 264 -1.98 -23.64 10.69
C THR A 264 -0.70 -22.90 11.09
N GLY A 265 -0.31 -21.86 10.34
CA GLY A 265 0.84 -21.02 10.62
C GLY A 265 0.53 -19.73 11.39
N PHE A 266 -0.75 -19.41 11.58
CA PHE A 266 -1.17 -18.13 12.15
C PHE A 266 -1.28 -18.20 13.67
N ALA A 267 -0.38 -17.49 14.34
CA ALA A 267 -0.47 -17.25 15.78
C ALA A 267 -1.05 -15.83 16.01
N PRO A 268 -2.32 -15.69 16.46
CA PRO A 268 -2.85 -14.38 16.82
C PRO A 268 -2.05 -13.81 17.99
N GLY A 269 -1.25 -12.79 17.73
CA GLY A 269 -0.60 -12.02 18.78
C GLY A 269 -1.62 -11.29 19.66
N ALA A 270 -1.25 -11.00 20.92
CA ALA A 270 -2.07 -10.17 21.80
C ALA A 270 -2.32 -8.77 21.19
N PRO A 271 -3.48 -8.13 21.47
CA PRO A 271 -3.74 -6.77 21.02
C PRO A 271 -2.62 -5.81 21.43
N PRO A 272 -2.38 -4.74 20.66
CA PRO A 272 -1.31 -3.80 20.96
C PRO A 272 -1.61 -3.06 22.26
N THR A 273 -0.59 -2.85 23.09
CA THR A 273 -0.69 -2.00 24.28
C THR A 273 -0.50 -0.53 23.90
N VAL A 274 -0.87 0.40 24.79
CA VAL A 274 -0.65 1.84 24.58
C VAL A 274 0.84 2.14 24.35
N ALA A 275 1.73 1.49 25.11
CA ALA A 275 3.17 1.63 24.94
C ALA A 275 3.64 1.13 23.56
N GLN A 276 3.08 0.03 23.06
CA GLN A 276 3.41 -0.50 21.73
C GLN A 276 2.92 0.42 20.61
N LEU A 277 1.72 1.01 20.71
CA LEU A 277 1.25 1.98 19.72
C LEU A 277 2.04 3.29 19.76
N ARG A 278 2.41 3.77 20.96
CA ARG A 278 3.28 4.94 21.10
C ARG A 278 4.65 4.67 20.48
N GLN A 279 5.20 3.46 20.67
CA GLN A 279 6.44 3.05 20.05
C GLN A 279 6.32 2.94 18.53
N ALA A 280 5.23 2.37 18.03
CA ALA A 280 4.94 2.31 16.59
C ALA A 280 4.87 3.72 15.98
N TYR A 281 4.27 4.67 16.69
CA TYR A 281 4.25 6.07 16.29
C TYR A 281 5.65 6.70 16.27
N TYR A 282 6.44 6.46 17.31
CA TYR A 282 7.83 6.91 17.37
C TYR A 282 8.64 6.35 16.18
N LEU A 283 8.51 5.05 15.89
CA LEU A 283 9.20 4.42 14.76
C LEU A 283 8.75 5.00 13.42
N MET A 284 7.45 5.26 13.25
CA MET A 284 6.92 5.91 12.05
C MET A 284 7.47 7.33 11.88
N ARG A 285 7.56 8.13 12.96
CA ARG A 285 8.22 9.45 12.90
C ARG A 285 9.70 9.30 12.58
N ALA A 286 10.40 8.44 13.31
CA ALA A 286 11.83 8.22 13.16
C ALA A 286 12.17 7.72 11.76
N SER A 287 11.39 6.83 11.15
CA SER A 287 11.64 6.36 9.78
C SER A 287 11.52 7.48 8.75
N ASN A 288 10.66 8.48 8.98
CA ASN A 288 10.53 9.64 8.11
C ASN A 288 11.57 10.75 8.39
N GLU A 289 11.97 10.96 9.64
CA GLU A 289 13.03 11.90 10.05
C GLU A 289 14.42 11.40 9.66
N SER A 290 14.75 10.16 10.01
CA SER A 290 16.11 9.66 9.98
C SER A 290 16.59 9.23 8.60
N TRP A 291 15.70 8.76 7.72
CA TRP A 291 16.11 8.25 6.40
C TRP A 291 16.46 9.36 5.41
N ASN A 292 16.04 10.60 5.69
CA ASN A 292 16.32 11.76 4.86
C ASN A 292 17.38 12.69 5.47
N GLY A 293 17.45 12.81 6.80
CA GLY A 293 18.51 13.56 7.48
C GLY A 293 19.85 12.80 7.52
N TRP A 294 19.80 11.48 7.71
CA TRP A 294 20.95 10.57 7.64
C TRP A 294 20.89 9.84 6.29
N GLY A 295 20.89 10.60 5.19
CA GLY A 295 20.62 10.08 3.84
C GLY A 295 21.33 8.75 3.54
N TRP A 296 20.84 7.98 2.58
CA TRP A 296 21.42 6.67 2.16
C TRP A 296 22.96 6.66 2.13
N PHE A 297 23.57 7.78 1.75
CA PHE A 297 25.01 8.03 1.76
C PHE A 297 25.69 7.88 3.15
N PHE A 298 25.02 8.26 4.24
CA PHE A 298 25.49 8.12 5.61
C PHE A 298 25.43 6.66 6.09
N TRP A 299 24.40 5.91 5.70
CA TRP A 299 24.35 4.47 5.94
C TRP A 299 25.43 3.75 5.13
N LEU A 300 25.59 4.13 3.86
CA LEU A 300 26.73 3.73 3.04
C LEU A 300 28.04 4.03 3.74
N PHE A 301 28.22 5.24 4.26
CA PHE A 301 29.40 5.64 5.03
C PHE A 301 29.61 4.70 6.23
N PHE A 302 28.59 4.34 7.00
CA PHE A 302 28.73 3.37 8.10
C PHE A 302 29.08 1.94 7.64
N PHE A 303 28.59 1.51 6.48
CA PHE A 303 28.87 0.18 5.93
C PHE A 303 30.17 0.10 5.12
N THR A 304 30.63 1.20 4.52
CA THR A 304 31.77 1.23 3.61
C THR A 304 32.98 1.93 4.18
N LEU A 305 32.85 2.87 5.12
CA LEU A 305 33.97 3.58 5.71
C LEU A 305 34.90 2.64 6.53
N PRO A 306 34.40 1.74 7.40
CA PRO A 306 35.28 0.84 8.14
C PRO A 306 36.09 -0.08 7.20
N VAL A 307 35.52 -0.44 6.05
CA VAL A 307 36.17 -1.31 5.07
C VAL A 307 37.07 -0.55 4.10
N GLY A 308 36.65 0.65 3.68
CA GLY A 308 37.41 1.52 2.81
C GLY A 308 38.58 2.21 3.50
N LEU A 309 38.50 2.41 4.83
CA LEU A 309 39.58 2.97 5.64
C LEU A 309 40.46 1.92 6.31
N SER A 310 40.06 0.66 6.44
CA SER A 310 40.91 -0.34 7.13
C SER A 310 42.27 -0.53 6.46
N LEU A 311 42.32 -0.57 5.12
CA LEU A 311 43.57 -0.68 4.36
C LEU A 311 44.39 0.63 4.33
N PRO A 312 43.80 1.82 4.09
CA PRO A 312 44.52 3.09 4.20
C PRO A 312 45.00 3.44 5.62
N ILE A 313 44.22 3.15 6.66
CA ILE A 313 44.64 3.35 8.06
C ILE A 313 45.81 2.42 8.38
N ALA A 314 45.75 1.15 7.94
CA ALA A 314 46.90 0.26 8.02
C ALA A 314 48.12 0.81 7.25
N ALA A 315 47.90 1.48 6.11
CA ALA A 315 48.97 2.10 5.32
C ALA A 315 49.58 3.36 5.93
N VAL A 316 48.80 4.13 6.70
CA VAL A 316 49.26 5.38 7.35
C VAL A 316 49.96 5.10 8.69
N ILE A 317 49.64 4.01 9.38
CA ILE A 317 50.19 3.72 10.72
C ILE A 317 51.67 3.27 10.65
N ASP A 318 52.13 2.65 9.56
CA ASP A 318 53.56 2.32 9.35
C ASP A 318 53.82 1.86 7.90
N GLU A 319 54.30 2.76 7.03
CA GLU A 319 54.49 2.48 5.59
C GLU A 319 55.45 1.30 5.34
N ASP A 320 56.45 1.12 6.21
CA ASP A 320 57.46 0.06 6.11
C ASP A 320 56.92 -1.29 6.58
N LYS A 321 56.09 -1.34 7.64
CA LYS A 321 55.46 -2.60 8.08
C LYS A 321 54.35 -3.05 7.13
N LEU A 322 53.62 -2.13 6.51
CA LEU A 322 52.63 -2.52 5.50
C LEU A 322 53.30 -2.95 4.19
N ARG A 323 54.39 -2.29 3.74
CA ARG A 323 55.22 -2.81 2.64
C ARG A 323 55.70 -4.23 2.95
N TRP A 324 56.09 -4.50 4.19
CA TRP A 324 56.54 -5.82 4.66
C TRP A 324 55.40 -6.86 4.84
N GLN A 325 54.20 -6.46 5.26
CA GLN A 325 53.04 -7.37 5.43
C GLN A 325 52.24 -7.59 4.14
N VAL A 326 52.03 -6.55 3.33
CA VAL A 326 51.35 -6.65 2.03
C VAL A 326 52.24 -7.30 0.98
N SER A 327 53.58 -7.12 1.04
CA SER A 327 54.49 -7.94 0.23
C SER A 327 54.34 -9.42 0.64
N ARG A 328 54.41 -9.77 1.92
CA ARG A 328 54.18 -11.16 2.38
C ARG A 328 52.79 -11.74 2.07
N LEU A 329 51.75 -10.92 1.92
CA LEU A 329 50.40 -11.37 1.56
C LEU A 329 50.30 -11.85 0.10
N PHE A 330 51.16 -11.38 -0.83
CA PHE A 330 51.01 -11.68 -2.27
C PHE A 330 52.32 -11.93 -3.06
N ARG A 331 53.51 -11.71 -2.48
CA ARG A 331 54.81 -12.23 -2.97
C ARG A 331 55.94 -11.96 -1.98
N PRO A 332 56.77 -12.95 -1.65
CA PRO A 332 57.99 -12.65 -0.91
C PRO A 332 59.02 -11.94 -1.79
N GLU A 333 59.64 -10.88 -1.26
CA GLU A 333 60.69 -10.11 -1.93
C GLU A 333 62.01 -10.88 -2.15
N SER A 334 62.06 -12.19 -1.89
CA SER A 334 63.24 -13.02 -2.15
C SER A 334 62.88 -14.45 -2.58
N ALA A 335 63.64 -14.97 -3.53
CA ALA A 335 63.57 -16.36 -3.97
C ALA A 335 63.92 -17.29 -2.79
N GLY A 336 62.90 -17.89 -2.17
CA GLY A 336 63.08 -18.83 -1.05
C GLY A 336 62.03 -18.76 0.07
N VAL A 337 61.09 -17.80 0.04
CA VAL A 337 59.99 -17.77 1.02
C VAL A 337 58.74 -18.40 0.39
N PRO A 338 57.95 -19.21 1.12
CA PRO A 338 56.82 -19.96 0.58
C PRO A 338 55.64 -19.07 0.12
N ASN A 339 54.70 -19.66 -0.64
CA ASN A 339 53.36 -19.15 -1.00
C ASN A 339 52.68 -18.35 0.13
N PRO A 340 51.71 -17.46 -0.18
CA PRO A 340 50.96 -16.71 0.83
C PRO A 340 50.52 -17.67 1.93
N SER A 341 51.07 -17.48 3.12
CA SER A 341 50.92 -18.45 4.21
C SER A 341 49.45 -18.52 4.61
N ASN A 342 49.00 -19.66 5.13
CA ASN A 342 47.65 -19.82 5.70
C ASN A 342 47.30 -18.69 6.69
N GLU A 343 48.32 -18.08 7.30
CA GLU A 343 48.25 -16.88 8.12
C GLU A 343 47.61 -15.69 7.40
N ALA A 344 48.09 -15.34 6.22
CA ALA A 344 47.69 -14.17 5.45
C ALA A 344 46.21 -14.26 5.05
N TRP A 345 45.79 -15.45 4.59
CA TRP A 345 44.40 -15.76 4.28
C TRP A 345 43.49 -15.70 5.51
N SER A 346 43.97 -16.24 6.65
CA SER A 346 43.21 -16.22 7.89
C SER A 346 42.99 -14.79 8.42
N GLN A 347 43.99 -13.92 8.30
CA GLN A 347 43.89 -12.51 8.69
C GLN A 347 42.96 -11.73 7.78
N LEU A 348 43.08 -11.92 6.46
CA LEU A 348 42.23 -11.24 5.48
C LEU A 348 40.75 -11.58 5.70
N ALA A 349 40.43 -12.85 5.97
CA ALA A 349 39.09 -13.27 6.33
C ALA A 349 38.60 -12.63 7.63
N SER A 350 39.42 -12.65 8.69
CA SER A 350 39.04 -12.12 10.00
C SER A 350 38.85 -10.60 10.00
N LEU A 351 39.70 -9.88 9.25
CA LEU A 351 39.54 -8.46 8.99
C LEU A 351 38.23 -8.18 8.24
N GLY A 352 37.89 -9.02 7.26
CA GLY A 352 36.61 -8.95 6.56
C GLY A 352 35.41 -9.11 7.51
N PHE A 353 35.46 -10.07 8.43
CA PHE A 353 34.43 -10.24 9.46
C PHE A 353 34.33 -9.01 10.36
N ALA A 354 35.44 -8.56 10.96
CA ALA A 354 35.44 -7.45 11.89
C ALA A 354 34.99 -6.13 11.23
N ALA A 355 35.49 -5.83 10.03
CA ALA A 355 35.11 -4.62 9.30
C ALA A 355 33.63 -4.66 8.90
N GLY A 356 33.13 -5.81 8.45
CA GLY A 356 31.73 -6.01 8.12
C GLY A 356 30.78 -5.99 9.34
N ALA A 357 31.29 -6.15 10.56
CA ALA A 357 30.48 -6.22 11.79
C ALA A 357 30.15 -4.85 12.39
N VAL A 358 30.90 -3.80 12.04
CA VAL A 358 30.72 -2.45 12.56
C VAL A 358 29.34 -1.88 12.21
N GLY A 359 28.93 -1.99 10.94
CA GLY A 359 27.62 -1.50 10.47
C GLY A 359 26.44 -2.16 11.18
N PRO A 360 26.34 -3.51 11.19
CA PRO A 360 25.30 -4.22 11.93
C PRO A 360 25.27 -3.90 13.44
N MET A 361 26.44 -3.66 14.06
CA MET A 361 26.50 -3.26 15.47
C MET A 361 25.97 -1.84 15.69
N ALA A 362 26.35 -0.88 14.85
CA ALA A 362 25.81 0.49 14.92
C ALA A 362 24.28 0.49 14.76
N LEU A 363 23.75 -0.28 13.81
CA LEU A 363 22.31 -0.48 13.63
C LEU A 363 21.67 -1.10 14.88
N THR A 364 22.32 -2.09 15.48
CA THR A 364 21.85 -2.76 16.70
C THR A 364 21.74 -1.76 17.86
N LEU A 365 22.77 -0.95 18.09
CA LEU A 365 22.77 0.08 19.14
C LEU A 365 21.72 1.16 18.91
N TRP A 366 21.50 1.57 17.66
CA TRP A 366 20.48 2.56 17.31
C TRP A 366 19.05 2.04 17.50
N LEU A 367 18.80 0.79 17.09
CA LEU A 367 17.49 0.15 17.23
C LEU A 367 17.19 -0.32 18.66
N TRP A 368 18.22 -0.59 19.47
CA TRP A 368 18.09 -1.13 20.83
C TRP A 368 17.11 -0.37 21.72
N PRO A 369 17.23 0.97 21.90
CA PRO A 369 16.27 1.72 22.72
C PRO A 369 14.87 1.78 22.08
N SER A 370 14.79 1.57 20.76
CA SER A 370 13.58 1.74 19.97
C SER A 370 12.75 0.46 19.80
N LEU A 371 13.34 -0.71 20.05
CA LEU A 371 12.71 -2.01 19.78
C LEU A 371 12.96 -2.99 20.94
N PRO A 372 12.41 -2.73 22.15
CA PRO A 372 12.66 -3.55 23.32
C PRO A 372 12.24 -5.02 23.15
N ALA A 373 11.23 -5.29 22.30
CA ALA A 373 10.81 -6.66 22.00
C ALA A 373 11.84 -7.47 21.18
N MET A 374 12.74 -6.80 20.47
CA MET A 374 13.86 -7.41 19.77
C MET A 374 15.10 -7.59 20.66
N TRP A 375 14.99 -7.33 21.98
CA TRP A 375 16.08 -7.51 22.93
C TRP A 375 16.86 -8.82 22.75
N PRO A 376 16.22 -10.01 22.61
CA PRO A 376 16.97 -11.25 22.42
C PRO A 376 17.78 -11.23 21.13
N ASP A 377 17.21 -10.70 20.04
CA ASP A 377 17.86 -10.65 18.73
C ASP A 377 19.04 -9.67 18.74
N PHE A 378 18.88 -8.53 19.41
CA PHE A 378 19.95 -7.55 19.60
C PHE A 378 21.07 -8.07 20.50
N LEU A 379 20.75 -8.80 21.56
CA LEU A 379 21.76 -9.45 22.39
C LEU A 379 22.60 -10.45 21.59
N HIS A 380 21.96 -11.28 20.75
CA HIS A 380 22.68 -12.16 19.84
C HIS A 380 23.55 -11.36 18.85
N GLY A 381 23.05 -10.26 18.31
CA GLY A 381 23.81 -9.40 17.40
C GLY A 381 25.07 -8.82 18.04
N THR A 382 24.96 -8.34 19.29
CA THR A 382 26.10 -7.87 20.08
C THR A 382 27.09 -9.00 20.38
N ILE A 383 26.61 -10.19 20.74
CA ILE A 383 27.48 -11.36 20.93
C ILE A 383 28.23 -11.70 19.64
N GLY A 384 27.53 -11.70 18.50
CA GLY A 384 28.16 -11.90 17.20
C GLY A 384 29.24 -10.86 16.91
N PHE A 385 28.97 -9.58 17.18
CA PHE A 385 29.96 -8.51 17.05
C PHE A 385 31.18 -8.74 17.94
N LEU A 386 30.99 -9.15 19.19
CA LEU A 386 32.08 -9.47 20.11
C LEU A 386 32.92 -10.66 19.63
N ILE A 387 32.28 -11.69 19.06
CA ILE A 387 32.99 -12.82 18.43
C ILE A 387 33.86 -12.34 17.27
N ASP A 388 33.33 -11.45 16.42
CA ASP A 388 34.09 -10.93 15.29
C ASP A 388 35.26 -10.04 15.73
N ALA A 389 35.02 -9.13 16.67
CA ALA A 389 36.06 -8.26 17.22
C ALA A 389 37.15 -9.05 17.97
N LEU A 390 36.76 -10.02 18.80
CA LEU A 390 37.70 -10.85 19.55
C LEU A 390 38.50 -11.77 18.60
N GLY A 391 37.87 -12.35 17.59
CA GLY A 391 38.56 -13.19 16.61
C GLY A 391 39.62 -12.41 15.83
N ALA A 392 39.31 -11.18 15.41
CA ALA A 392 40.28 -10.29 14.76
C ALA A 392 41.40 -9.87 15.72
N LEU A 393 41.09 -9.58 16.99
CA LEU A 393 42.08 -9.25 18.00
C LEU A 393 43.03 -10.43 18.28
N LEU A 394 42.50 -11.65 18.44
CA LEU A 394 43.31 -12.85 18.70
C LEU A 394 44.25 -13.16 17.53
N LEU A 395 43.77 -13.02 16.29
CA LEU A 395 44.59 -13.19 15.08
C LEU A 395 45.57 -12.03 14.86
N GLY A 396 45.28 -10.82 15.31
CA GLY A 396 46.23 -9.71 15.30
C GLY A 396 47.34 -9.88 16.36
N LEU A 397 46.99 -10.37 17.54
CA LEU A 397 47.93 -10.64 18.63
C LEU A 397 48.87 -11.82 18.31
N SER A 398 48.41 -12.83 17.57
CA SER A 398 49.28 -13.94 17.15
C SER A 398 50.43 -13.46 16.25
N VAL A 399 50.18 -12.46 15.40
CA VAL A 399 51.20 -11.78 14.57
C VAL A 399 52.20 -11.03 15.44
N ALA A 400 51.69 -10.22 16.37
CA ALA A 400 52.53 -9.42 17.25
C ALA A 400 53.42 -10.29 18.16
N ALA A 401 52.92 -11.45 18.56
CA ALA A 401 53.62 -12.37 19.45
C ALA A 401 54.67 -13.24 18.74
N GLN A 402 54.78 -13.22 17.41
CA GLN A 402 55.64 -14.11 16.60
C GLN A 402 55.49 -15.61 16.94
N ASN A 403 54.42 -15.98 17.65
CA ASN A 403 54.26 -17.32 18.20
C ASN A 403 53.55 -18.20 17.17
N ALA A 404 54.15 -19.37 16.93
CA ALA A 404 53.64 -20.43 16.08
C ALA A 404 52.38 -21.04 16.70
N TRP A 405 51.26 -20.35 16.55
CA TRP A 405 49.96 -21.03 16.55
C TRP A 405 50.05 -22.10 15.47
N GLU A 406 49.85 -23.37 15.85
CA GLU A 406 49.74 -24.47 14.89
C GLU A 406 48.73 -24.07 13.80
N ASP A 407 49.01 -24.40 12.54
CA ASP A 407 48.22 -23.95 11.38
C ASP A 407 46.71 -24.19 11.56
N ALA A 408 46.33 -25.27 12.26
CA ALA A 408 44.94 -25.59 12.56
C ALA A 408 44.27 -24.63 13.58
N SER A 409 45.01 -24.17 14.59
CA SER A 409 44.48 -23.33 15.68
C SER A 409 44.09 -21.92 15.21
N ARG A 410 44.71 -21.44 14.13
CA ARG A 410 44.40 -20.13 13.49
C ARG A 410 43.02 -20.11 12.83
N TRP A 411 42.49 -21.28 12.47
CA TRP A 411 41.16 -21.40 11.90
C TRP A 411 40.05 -21.46 12.95
N VAL A 412 40.36 -21.68 14.22
CA VAL A 412 39.35 -21.77 15.30
C VAL A 412 38.59 -20.44 15.47
N PRO A 413 39.23 -19.26 15.56
CA PRO A 413 38.51 -17.98 15.61
C PRO A 413 37.65 -17.76 14.36
N LEU A 414 38.16 -18.09 13.18
CA LEU A 414 37.43 -17.94 11.92
C LEU A 414 36.22 -18.87 11.82
N ALA A 415 36.35 -20.12 12.26
CA ALA A 415 35.24 -21.06 12.31
C ALA A 415 34.15 -20.53 13.24
N LEU A 416 34.52 -19.96 14.39
CA LEU A 416 33.56 -19.37 15.33
C LEU A 416 32.86 -18.14 14.74
N GLN A 417 33.61 -17.24 14.08
CA GLN A 417 33.07 -16.09 13.34
C GLN A 417 32.09 -16.56 12.26
N ALA A 418 32.49 -17.51 11.42
CA ALA A 418 31.67 -18.05 10.34
C ALA A 418 30.40 -18.73 10.86
N VAL A 419 30.50 -19.59 11.89
CA VAL A 419 29.35 -20.28 12.50
C VAL A 419 28.35 -19.27 13.07
N SER A 420 28.83 -18.25 13.78
CA SER A 420 28.00 -17.13 14.28
C SER A 420 27.16 -16.53 13.15
N ARG A 421 27.77 -16.24 12.01
CA ARG A 421 27.11 -15.59 10.87
C ARG A 421 26.23 -16.54 10.06
N ILE A 422 26.57 -17.82 9.99
CA ILE A 422 25.71 -18.87 9.41
C ILE A 422 24.45 -19.04 10.26
N ILE A 423 24.53 -18.97 11.58
CA ILE A 423 23.34 -19.00 12.45
C ILE A 423 22.42 -17.83 12.11
N PHE A 424 22.94 -16.61 11.94
CA PHE A 424 22.14 -15.47 11.49
C PHE A 424 21.54 -15.68 10.10
N LEU A 425 22.29 -16.26 9.16
CA LEU A 425 21.79 -16.58 7.83
C LEU A 425 20.64 -17.60 7.88
N LEU A 426 20.78 -18.67 8.66
CA LEU A 426 19.73 -19.67 8.86
C LEU A 426 18.50 -19.05 9.49
N ARG A 427 18.67 -18.21 10.52
CA ARG A 427 17.56 -17.46 11.13
C ARG A 427 16.91 -16.48 10.16
N ALA A 428 17.70 -15.84 9.29
CA ALA A 428 17.19 -14.96 8.24
C ALA A 428 16.41 -15.71 7.14
N ILE A 429 16.56 -17.03 7.04
CA ILE A 429 15.78 -17.88 6.14
C ILE A 429 14.53 -18.44 6.85
N LEU A 430 14.69 -18.85 8.11
CA LEU A 430 13.69 -19.62 8.86
C LEU A 430 12.75 -18.76 9.73
N ASP A 431 13.16 -17.56 10.17
CA ASP A 431 12.35 -16.75 11.08
C ASP A 431 11.07 -16.27 10.39
N GLY A 432 9.94 -16.47 11.08
CA GLY A 432 8.60 -16.04 10.62
C GLY A 432 8.33 -14.55 10.76
N SER A 433 9.10 -13.81 11.58
CA SER A 433 8.94 -12.36 11.75
C SER A 433 9.73 -11.60 10.66
N PRO A 434 9.09 -10.76 9.83
CA PRO A 434 9.79 -9.95 8.81
C PRO A 434 10.88 -9.05 9.40
N ALA A 435 10.64 -8.46 10.57
CA ALA A 435 11.59 -7.58 11.23
C ALA A 435 12.83 -8.35 11.73
N SER A 436 12.62 -9.47 12.42
CA SER A 436 13.72 -10.36 12.86
C SER A 436 14.51 -10.88 11.67
N ARG A 437 13.80 -11.28 10.61
CA ARG A 437 14.40 -11.77 9.37
C ARG A 437 15.32 -10.75 8.73
N THR A 438 14.82 -9.52 8.57
CA THR A 438 15.57 -8.40 7.98
C THR A 438 16.78 -8.05 8.84
N TYR A 439 16.61 -7.97 10.16
CA TYR A 439 17.72 -7.75 11.09
C TYR A 439 18.77 -8.87 11.01
N CYS A 440 18.35 -10.14 10.98
CA CYS A 440 19.26 -11.28 10.85
C CYS A 440 20.02 -11.24 9.51
N TRP A 441 19.38 -10.81 8.41
CA TRP A 441 20.06 -10.58 7.14
C TRP A 441 21.17 -9.53 7.26
N PHE A 442 20.90 -8.40 7.92
CA PHE A 442 21.95 -7.40 8.19
C PHE A 442 23.11 -8.00 9.00
N GLN A 443 22.82 -8.87 9.96
CA GLN A 443 23.86 -9.55 10.74
C GLN A 443 24.71 -10.55 9.94
N THR A 444 24.37 -10.84 8.68
CA THR A 444 25.20 -11.67 7.77
C THR A 444 26.25 -10.87 6.99
N PHE A 445 26.22 -9.53 7.04
CA PHE A 445 27.17 -8.69 6.31
C PHE A 445 28.65 -9.01 6.57
N PRO A 446 29.07 -9.37 7.80
CA PRO A 446 30.44 -9.83 8.07
C PRO A 446 30.86 -11.03 7.24
N LEU A 447 29.94 -12.00 7.04
CA LEU A 447 30.20 -13.21 6.26
C LEU A 447 30.42 -12.88 4.79
N TRP A 448 29.56 -12.03 4.22
CA TRP A 448 29.71 -11.60 2.83
C TRP A 448 30.97 -10.78 2.63
N THR A 449 31.29 -9.89 3.56
CA THR A 449 32.50 -9.07 3.51
C THR A 449 33.74 -9.97 3.51
N ALA A 450 33.82 -10.92 4.44
CA ALA A 450 34.91 -11.89 4.50
C ALA A 450 35.02 -12.77 3.23
N LEU A 451 33.88 -13.26 2.71
CA LEU A 451 33.86 -14.06 1.48
C LEU A 451 34.37 -13.28 0.27
N PHE A 452 33.90 -12.03 0.10
CA PHE A 452 34.41 -11.17 -0.96
C PHE A 452 35.90 -10.89 -0.77
N SER A 453 36.39 -10.74 0.46
CA SER A 453 37.83 -10.51 0.74
C SER A 453 38.66 -11.65 0.24
N LEU A 454 38.20 -12.86 0.49
CA LEU A 454 38.87 -14.08 0.05
C LEU A 454 38.84 -14.21 -1.48
N ILE A 455 37.68 -14.01 -2.11
CA ILE A 455 37.56 -14.08 -3.59
C ILE A 455 38.48 -13.05 -4.24
N TYR A 456 38.49 -11.83 -3.72
CA TYR A 456 39.28 -10.75 -4.29
C TYR A 456 40.77 -10.96 -4.06
N GLY A 457 41.15 -11.39 -2.86
CA GLY A 457 42.52 -11.84 -2.59
C GLY A 457 42.95 -12.92 -3.57
N ALA A 458 42.09 -13.90 -3.87
CA ALA A 458 42.41 -14.99 -4.80
C ALA A 458 42.54 -14.50 -6.25
N ILE A 459 41.71 -13.56 -6.68
CA ILE A 459 41.84 -12.92 -8.00
C ILE A 459 43.14 -12.12 -8.08
N ALA A 460 43.47 -11.36 -7.05
CA ALA A 460 44.69 -10.58 -7.01
C ALA A 460 45.93 -11.48 -7.05
N ASP A 461 45.93 -12.54 -6.24
CA ASP A 461 46.98 -13.57 -6.20
C ASP A 461 47.16 -14.21 -7.59
N ALA A 462 46.06 -14.64 -8.23
CA ALA A 462 46.08 -15.22 -9.57
C ALA A 462 46.57 -14.26 -10.66
N LEU A 463 46.29 -12.95 -10.54
CA LEU A 463 46.79 -11.94 -11.48
C LEU A 463 48.28 -11.62 -11.26
N THR A 464 48.77 -11.83 -10.04
CA THR A 464 50.19 -11.65 -9.66
C THR A 464 51.06 -12.89 -9.89
N ASP A 465 50.47 -14.06 -10.13
CA ASP A 465 51.19 -15.33 -10.36
C ASP A 465 51.85 -15.44 -11.76
N SER A 466 51.65 -14.46 -12.65
CA SER A 466 52.36 -14.41 -13.94
C SER A 466 53.76 -13.80 -13.80
N ASP A 467 54.82 -14.50 -14.24
CA ASP A 467 56.24 -14.09 -14.24
C ASP A 467 56.58 -12.83 -15.08
N ALA A 468 55.60 -12.00 -15.42
CA ALA A 468 55.80 -10.81 -16.26
C ALA A 468 56.28 -9.59 -15.43
N PRO A 469 57.46 -9.01 -15.71
CA PRO A 469 58.00 -7.89 -14.95
C PRO A 469 57.26 -6.56 -15.20
N GLY A 470 57.17 -5.73 -14.15
CA GLY A 470 57.02 -4.27 -14.26
C GLY A 470 55.64 -3.69 -13.95
N ASN A 471 54.65 -3.86 -14.85
CA ASN A 471 53.41 -3.07 -14.81
C ASN A 471 52.17 -3.79 -14.24
N ARG A 472 52.18 -5.13 -14.16
CA ARG A 472 50.99 -5.90 -13.70
C ARG A 472 50.84 -5.93 -12.18
N SER A 473 51.94 -5.87 -11.43
CA SER A 473 51.92 -5.81 -9.96
C SER A 473 51.35 -4.48 -9.46
N GLU A 474 51.66 -3.37 -10.13
CA GLU A 474 51.12 -2.06 -9.82
C GLU A 474 49.63 -1.97 -10.15
N LEU A 475 49.20 -2.56 -11.28
CA LEU A 475 47.79 -2.70 -11.63
C LEU A 475 47.03 -3.57 -10.62
N ALA A 476 47.59 -4.71 -10.20
CA ALA A 476 47.01 -5.58 -9.17
C ALA A 476 46.90 -4.87 -7.81
N ARG A 477 47.90 -4.04 -7.47
CA ARG A 477 47.90 -3.20 -6.26
C ARG A 477 46.84 -2.10 -6.32
N ILE A 478 46.69 -1.42 -7.46
CA ILE A 478 45.65 -0.41 -7.68
C ILE A 478 44.26 -1.05 -7.67
N LEU A 479 44.11 -2.22 -8.27
CA LEU A 479 42.90 -3.04 -8.18
C LEU A 479 42.59 -3.38 -6.71
N LEU A 480 43.54 -3.88 -5.93
CA LEU A 480 43.39 -4.16 -4.49
C LEU A 480 43.15 -2.94 -3.61
N LEU A 481 43.68 -1.76 -3.93
CA LEU A 481 43.49 -0.56 -3.12
C LEU A 481 42.20 0.19 -3.48
N ILE A 482 41.81 0.20 -4.75
CA ILE A 482 40.70 1.01 -5.26
C ILE A 482 39.52 0.13 -5.68
N GLY A 483 39.78 -0.95 -6.41
CA GLY A 483 38.75 -1.89 -6.87
C GLY A 483 38.07 -2.65 -5.72
N TRP A 484 38.82 -3.00 -4.68
CA TRP A 484 38.30 -3.69 -3.50
C TRP A 484 37.25 -2.87 -2.71
N PRO A 485 37.52 -1.61 -2.28
CA PRO A 485 36.49 -0.78 -1.66
C PRO A 485 35.30 -0.51 -2.59
N VAL A 486 35.53 -0.34 -3.89
CA VAL A 486 34.46 -0.05 -4.86
C VAL A 486 33.54 -1.26 -5.04
N ILE A 487 34.09 -2.47 -5.21
CA ILE A 487 33.30 -3.69 -5.38
C ILE A 487 32.55 -4.02 -4.10
N LEU A 488 33.19 -3.87 -2.94
CA LEU A 488 32.50 -4.05 -1.67
C LEU A 488 31.40 -3.02 -1.47
N ALA A 489 31.64 -1.74 -1.78
CA ALA A 489 30.62 -0.73 -1.75
C ALA A 489 29.44 -1.10 -2.67
N VAL A 490 29.71 -1.51 -3.91
CA VAL A 490 28.67 -1.96 -4.85
C VAL A 490 27.93 -3.19 -4.33
N SER A 491 28.62 -4.21 -3.80
CA SER A 491 27.98 -5.41 -3.28
C SER A 491 27.14 -5.12 -2.03
N GLN A 492 27.62 -4.23 -1.15
CA GLN A 492 26.89 -3.83 0.05
C GLN A 492 25.70 -2.94 -0.31
N ILE A 493 25.82 -2.08 -1.33
CA ILE A 493 24.69 -1.32 -1.90
C ILE A 493 23.63 -2.28 -2.43
N VAL A 494 24.03 -3.26 -3.25
CA VAL A 494 23.11 -4.26 -3.82
C VAL A 494 22.44 -5.08 -2.72
N LEU A 495 23.21 -5.52 -1.71
CA LEU A 495 22.69 -6.30 -0.59
C LEU A 495 21.74 -5.47 0.28
N ALA A 496 22.10 -4.22 0.57
CA ALA A 496 21.27 -3.28 1.30
C ALA A 496 19.96 -2.98 0.55
N VAL A 497 20.04 -2.60 -0.73
CA VAL A 497 18.85 -2.32 -1.58
C VAL A 497 17.94 -3.53 -1.64
N ALA A 498 18.48 -4.74 -1.84
CA ALA A 498 17.67 -5.95 -1.88
C ALA A 498 16.94 -6.23 -0.55
N VAL A 499 17.65 -6.07 0.57
CA VAL A 499 17.07 -6.24 1.92
C VAL A 499 16.01 -5.16 2.20
N PHE A 500 16.24 -3.92 1.75
CA PHE A 500 15.31 -2.80 1.95
C PHE A 500 14.06 -2.87 1.08
N ASP A 501 14.15 -3.41 -0.13
CA ASP A 501 12.98 -3.70 -0.98
C ASP A 501 12.16 -4.87 -0.43
N GLY A 502 12.57 -5.51 0.67
CA GLY A 502 11.90 -6.69 1.24
C GLY A 502 12.09 -7.96 0.39
N HIS A 503 13.06 -7.94 -0.52
CA HIS A 503 13.36 -9.03 -1.43
C HIS A 503 14.55 -9.86 -0.92
N ASN A 504 14.62 -11.13 -1.33
CA ASN A 504 15.83 -11.92 -1.13
C ASN A 504 16.94 -11.34 -2.04
N PRO A 505 18.18 -11.11 -1.57
CA PRO A 505 19.29 -10.68 -2.44
C PRO A 505 19.49 -11.58 -3.67
N LEU A 506 19.17 -12.88 -3.58
CA LEU A 506 19.15 -13.78 -4.73
C LEU A 506 18.08 -13.41 -5.77
N SER A 507 16.92 -12.88 -5.37
CA SER A 507 15.89 -12.44 -6.33
C SER A 507 16.25 -11.14 -7.04
N PHE A 508 17.07 -10.27 -6.42
CA PHE A 508 17.62 -9.08 -7.08
C PHE A 508 18.61 -9.46 -8.21
N VAL A 509 19.47 -10.46 -7.97
CA VAL A 509 20.45 -10.93 -8.97
C VAL A 509 19.78 -11.77 -10.07
N THR A 510 18.78 -12.57 -9.74
CA THR A 510 18.10 -13.47 -10.70
C THR A 510 16.98 -12.79 -11.49
N ARG A 511 16.32 -11.74 -10.97
CA ARG A 511 15.33 -10.95 -11.70
C ARG A 511 16.00 -9.72 -12.31
N GLY A 512 16.73 -9.94 -13.40
CA GLY A 512 17.28 -8.94 -14.33
C GLY A 512 17.44 -7.51 -13.81
N ALA A 513 18.62 -7.17 -13.28
CA ALA A 513 19.03 -5.81 -12.92
C ALA A 513 18.85 -4.77 -14.06
N ALA A 514 18.78 -5.23 -15.32
CA ALA A 514 18.65 -4.39 -16.52
C ALA A 514 17.31 -3.64 -16.65
N THR A 515 16.22 -4.11 -16.02
CA THR A 515 14.93 -3.39 -16.07
C THR A 515 14.75 -2.35 -14.97
N ARG A 516 15.62 -2.32 -13.96
CA ARG A 516 15.48 -1.48 -12.74
C ARG A 516 16.47 -0.31 -12.65
N LEU A 517 17.59 -0.37 -13.37
CA LEU A 517 18.56 0.74 -13.50
C LEU A 517 18.07 2.01 -14.25
N PRO A 518 16.98 2.02 -15.06
CA PRO A 518 16.44 3.27 -15.62
C PRO A 518 15.85 4.24 -14.57
N ALA A 519 15.77 3.85 -13.29
CA ALA A 519 15.23 4.68 -12.21
C ALA A 519 16.06 5.94 -11.91
N LEU A 520 17.35 5.97 -12.27
CA LEU A 520 18.19 7.17 -12.10
C LEU A 520 17.80 8.33 -13.02
N ASP A 521 17.33 8.03 -14.24
CA ASP A 521 16.92 9.04 -15.22
C ASP A 521 15.51 9.59 -14.91
N ARG A 522 14.63 8.74 -14.33
CA ARG A 522 13.25 9.14 -13.95
C ARG A 522 13.18 10.01 -12.70
N MET A 523 14.19 9.96 -11.82
CA MET A 523 14.32 10.91 -10.69
C MET A 523 14.43 12.38 -11.15
N THR A 524 14.65 12.64 -12.44
CA THR A 524 14.66 13.99 -13.03
C THR A 524 13.36 14.37 -13.76
N GLY A 525 12.38 13.45 -13.82
CA GLY A 525 11.08 13.68 -14.47
C GLY A 525 10.25 14.73 -13.73
N VAL A 526 9.87 15.80 -14.45
CA VAL A 526 9.12 16.94 -13.89
C VAL A 526 7.61 16.65 -13.77
N ALA A 527 7.09 15.63 -14.46
CA ALA A 527 5.65 15.34 -14.51
C ALA A 527 5.27 14.17 -13.56
N PRO A 528 4.19 14.31 -12.75
CA PRO A 528 3.73 13.23 -11.88
C PRO A 528 3.28 12.01 -12.71
N PRO A 529 3.50 10.78 -12.20
CA PRO A 529 3.10 9.58 -12.91
C PRO A 529 1.58 9.55 -13.12
N HIS A 530 1.19 9.15 -14.33
CA HIS A 530 -0.20 8.84 -14.66
C HIS A 530 -0.43 7.34 -14.46
N ALA A 531 -1.56 6.98 -13.87
CA ALA A 531 -1.90 5.59 -13.60
C ALA A 531 -3.37 5.29 -13.92
N LEU A 532 -3.60 4.07 -14.37
CA LEU A 532 -4.94 3.53 -14.49
C LEU A 532 -5.36 3.02 -13.09
N ALA A 533 -6.63 3.15 -12.73
CA ALA A 533 -7.15 2.55 -11.51
C ALA A 533 -7.30 1.04 -11.71
N ALA A 534 -6.66 0.23 -10.88
CA ALA A 534 -6.81 -1.23 -10.90
C ALA A 534 -8.03 -1.66 -10.06
N LEU A 535 -9.10 -2.09 -10.73
CA LEU A 535 -10.40 -2.38 -10.11
C LEU A 535 -10.85 -3.82 -10.36
N LEU A 536 -11.53 -4.44 -9.40
CA LEU A 536 -12.05 -5.81 -9.58
C LEU A 536 -13.50 -5.76 -10.08
N ASP A 537 -13.79 -6.51 -11.15
CA ASP A 537 -15.13 -6.60 -11.69
C ASP A 537 -16.03 -7.39 -10.73
N GLU A 538 -17.23 -6.85 -10.48
CA GLU A 538 -18.24 -7.49 -9.64
C GLU A 538 -18.77 -8.79 -10.24
N SER A 539 -18.70 -8.95 -11.56
CA SER A 539 -19.04 -10.22 -12.21
C SER A 539 -18.20 -11.38 -11.67
N THR A 540 -17.00 -11.10 -11.14
CA THR A 540 -16.14 -12.11 -10.49
C THR A 540 -16.55 -12.40 -9.04
N LEU A 541 -17.44 -11.60 -8.45
CA LEU A 541 -17.97 -11.76 -7.09
C LEU A 541 -19.28 -12.55 -7.06
N TRP A 542 -20.02 -12.59 -8.18
CA TRP A 542 -21.37 -13.13 -8.26
C TRP A 542 -21.52 -14.17 -9.38
N ALA A 543 -22.41 -15.15 -9.18
CA ALA A 543 -22.81 -16.05 -10.26
C ALA A 543 -23.84 -15.38 -11.18
N GLU A 544 -23.68 -15.50 -12.50
CA GLU A 544 -24.81 -15.35 -13.41
C GLU A 544 -25.79 -16.51 -13.20
N GLY A 545 -27.05 -16.21 -12.88
CA GLY A 545 -28.10 -17.21 -12.68
C GLY A 545 -28.31 -17.69 -11.25
N ALA A 546 -27.74 -17.02 -10.23
CA ALA A 546 -28.18 -17.23 -8.86
C ALA A 546 -29.68 -16.90 -8.77
N PRO A 547 -30.54 -17.82 -8.28
CA PRO A 547 -31.96 -17.52 -8.12
C PRO A 547 -32.10 -16.29 -7.23
N ALA A 548 -33.01 -15.38 -7.58
CA ALA A 548 -33.29 -14.16 -6.82
C ALA A 548 -33.58 -14.41 -5.33
N ALA A 549 -33.94 -15.65 -4.97
CA ALA A 549 -33.97 -16.16 -3.60
C ALA A 549 -32.72 -17.02 -3.31
N GLY A 550 -31.69 -16.43 -2.68
CA GLY A 550 -30.54 -17.21 -2.17
C GLY A 550 -29.14 -16.64 -2.40
N LEU A 551 -28.97 -15.40 -2.86
CA LEU A 551 -27.65 -14.77 -2.92
C LEU A 551 -27.05 -14.62 -1.50
N PRO A 552 -25.79 -15.05 -1.27
CA PRO A 552 -25.13 -14.86 0.01
C PRO A 552 -24.98 -13.36 0.30
N PRO A 553 -25.11 -12.94 1.57
CA PRO A 553 -25.00 -11.53 1.93
C PRO A 553 -23.57 -11.03 1.70
N LEU A 554 -23.43 -9.75 1.33
CA LEU A 554 -22.16 -9.11 0.94
C LEU A 554 -21.04 -9.24 1.97
N ASP A 555 -21.39 -9.33 3.24
CA ASP A 555 -20.46 -9.48 4.37
C ASP A 555 -19.76 -10.85 4.40
N THR A 556 -20.33 -11.84 3.71
CA THR A 556 -19.76 -13.18 3.54
C THR A 556 -18.93 -13.32 2.26
N LEU A 557 -19.04 -12.36 1.33
CA LEU A 557 -18.31 -12.39 0.07
C LEU A 557 -16.85 -11.99 0.22
N ARG A 558 -16.04 -12.55 -0.66
CA ARG A 558 -14.60 -12.34 -0.72
C ARG A 558 -14.20 -12.00 -2.15
N TYR A 559 -13.22 -11.11 -2.28
CA TYR A 559 -12.55 -10.88 -3.54
C TYR A 559 -11.78 -12.15 -3.97
N PRO A 560 -11.51 -12.31 -5.28
CA PRO A 560 -10.69 -13.39 -5.78
C PRO A 560 -9.33 -13.47 -5.07
N PRO A 561 -8.79 -14.69 -4.90
CA PRO A 561 -7.56 -14.90 -4.14
C PRO A 561 -6.31 -14.37 -4.86
N GLY A 562 -5.26 -14.11 -4.09
CA GLY A 562 -3.95 -13.68 -4.60
C GLY A 562 -3.09 -14.75 -5.27
N SER A 563 -1.98 -14.32 -5.90
CA SER A 563 -1.14 -15.07 -6.86
C SER A 563 -0.44 -16.33 -6.33
N ALA A 564 -0.47 -16.56 -5.02
CA ALA A 564 0.21 -17.69 -4.39
C ALA A 564 -0.71 -18.89 -4.15
N ARG A 565 -1.99 -18.84 -4.54
CA ARG A 565 -2.96 -19.82 -4.04
C ARG A 565 -3.08 -21.08 -4.93
N PRO A 566 -2.95 -22.29 -4.36
CA PRO A 566 -3.27 -23.54 -5.05
C PRO A 566 -4.74 -23.59 -5.50
N LEU A 567 -4.94 -23.90 -6.78
CA LEU A 567 -6.25 -24.07 -7.42
C LEU A 567 -6.57 -25.55 -7.64
N LEU A 568 -5.65 -26.30 -8.25
CA LEU A 568 -5.77 -27.73 -8.52
C LEU A 568 -4.41 -28.41 -8.39
N LYS A 569 -4.35 -29.63 -7.85
CA LYS A 569 -3.19 -30.51 -7.95
C LYS A 569 -3.37 -31.43 -9.15
N LEU A 570 -2.39 -31.46 -10.04
CA LEU A 570 -2.40 -32.21 -11.30
C LEU A 570 -1.26 -33.23 -11.30
N TRP A 571 -1.55 -34.50 -11.54
CA TRP A 571 -0.53 -35.54 -11.77
C TRP A 571 -0.94 -36.49 -12.90
N TRP A 572 0.04 -37.17 -13.50
CA TRP A 572 -0.15 -37.97 -14.71
C TRP A 572 0.15 -39.46 -14.49
N THR A 573 -0.88 -40.30 -14.64
CA THR A 573 -0.80 -41.77 -14.52
C THR A 573 -0.77 -42.50 -15.86
N GLY A 574 -0.90 -41.78 -16.98
CA GLY A 574 -0.85 -42.38 -18.33
C GLY A 574 0.58 -42.66 -18.81
N THR A 575 0.74 -43.20 -20.03
CA THR A 575 2.06 -43.45 -20.62
C THR A 575 2.76 -42.15 -21.05
N GLY A 576 4.09 -42.14 -21.06
CA GLY A 576 4.89 -40.95 -21.41
C GLY A 576 4.89 -39.84 -20.35
N GLU A 577 5.72 -38.81 -20.53
CA GLU A 577 5.79 -37.64 -19.64
C GLU A 577 4.83 -36.55 -20.15
N LEU A 578 3.81 -36.19 -19.37
CA LEU A 578 2.92 -35.08 -19.71
C LEU A 578 3.53 -33.77 -19.21
N GLN A 579 3.72 -32.83 -20.12
CA GLN A 579 4.09 -31.46 -19.81
C GLN A 579 2.89 -30.55 -20.02
N VAL A 580 2.71 -29.58 -19.12
CA VAL A 580 1.62 -28.60 -19.17
C VAL A 580 2.16 -27.19 -19.21
N ARG A 581 1.46 -26.30 -19.91
CA ARG A 581 1.65 -24.87 -19.87
C ARG A 581 0.28 -24.24 -19.67
N HIS A 582 0.16 -23.30 -18.75
CA HIS A 582 -1.14 -22.67 -18.48
C HIS A 582 -0.95 -21.18 -18.27
N ALA A 583 -1.89 -20.39 -18.78
CA ALA A 583 -1.93 -18.94 -18.63
C ALA A 583 -3.36 -18.46 -18.84
N GLY A 584 -3.95 -17.89 -17.78
CA GLY A 584 -5.28 -17.32 -17.85
C GLY A 584 -6.39 -18.30 -18.09
N SER A 585 -7.03 -18.19 -19.25
CA SER A 585 -8.07 -19.11 -19.73
C SER A 585 -7.53 -20.23 -20.62
N THR A 586 -6.22 -20.28 -20.86
CA THR A 586 -5.60 -21.25 -21.77
C THR A 586 -4.81 -22.28 -20.98
N PHE A 587 -5.10 -23.56 -21.24
CA PHE A 587 -4.37 -24.70 -20.72
C PHE A 587 -3.83 -25.51 -21.90
N GLU A 588 -2.54 -25.74 -21.95
CA GLU A 588 -1.89 -26.52 -22.99
C GLU A 588 -1.22 -27.74 -22.37
N CYS A 589 -1.29 -28.86 -23.06
CA CYS A 589 -0.60 -30.08 -22.66
C CYS A 589 0.09 -30.75 -23.86
N ARG A 590 1.20 -31.43 -23.61
CA ARG A 590 1.91 -32.24 -24.62
C ARG A 590 2.56 -33.45 -23.97
N ILE A 591 2.67 -34.54 -24.71
CA ILE A 591 3.36 -35.76 -24.27
C ILE A 591 4.77 -35.76 -24.84
N GLY A 592 5.78 -35.74 -23.96
CA GLY A 592 7.19 -35.64 -24.34
C GLY A 592 7.61 -34.25 -24.82
N ALA A 593 8.92 -33.98 -24.83
CA ALA A 593 9.48 -32.66 -25.13
C ALA A 593 9.18 -32.16 -26.56
N ASN A 594 8.97 -33.07 -27.51
CA ASN A 594 8.70 -32.77 -28.93
C ASN A 594 7.27 -33.14 -29.35
N GLY A 595 6.39 -33.48 -28.41
CA GLY A 595 5.00 -33.80 -28.71
C GLY A 595 4.22 -32.58 -29.21
N ALA A 596 3.22 -32.81 -30.07
CA ALA A 596 2.29 -31.76 -30.47
C ALA A 596 1.51 -31.26 -29.25
N ALA A 597 1.43 -29.93 -29.10
CA ALA A 597 0.67 -29.30 -28.02
C ALA A 597 -0.83 -29.35 -28.32
N GLN A 598 -1.59 -29.93 -27.41
CA GLN A 598 -3.04 -29.79 -27.36
C GLN A 598 -3.37 -28.50 -26.60
N VAL A 599 -3.99 -27.54 -27.27
CA VAL A 599 -4.42 -26.26 -26.67
C VAL A 599 -5.89 -26.38 -26.27
N LEU A 600 -6.18 -26.18 -24.98
CA LEU A 600 -7.51 -26.16 -24.40
C LEU A 600 -7.84 -24.72 -23.98
N HIS A 601 -8.77 -24.09 -24.68
CA HIS A 601 -9.35 -22.83 -24.25
C HIS A 601 -10.53 -23.13 -23.33
N LEU A 602 -10.49 -22.58 -22.12
CA LEU A 602 -11.64 -22.65 -21.22
C LEU A 602 -12.82 -21.91 -21.88
N PRO A 603 -14.05 -22.45 -21.80
CA PRO A 603 -15.24 -21.75 -22.25
C PRO A 603 -15.53 -20.54 -21.35
N PRO A 604 -16.24 -19.51 -21.86
CA PRO A 604 -16.62 -18.32 -21.10
C PRO A 604 -17.75 -18.59 -20.10
N ILE A 605 -17.53 -19.55 -19.21
CA ILE A 605 -18.41 -19.92 -18.11
C ILE A 605 -17.58 -19.97 -16.83
N GLN A 606 -18.20 -19.63 -15.70
CA GLN A 606 -17.54 -19.68 -14.41
C GLN A 606 -17.50 -21.12 -13.88
N PHE A 607 -16.30 -21.68 -13.74
CA PHE A 607 -16.09 -22.98 -13.10
C PHE A 607 -15.97 -22.84 -11.58
N THR A 608 -16.38 -23.84 -10.81
CA THR A 608 -15.74 -24.10 -9.50
C THR A 608 -14.40 -24.84 -9.70
N PRO A 609 -13.46 -24.84 -8.74
CA PRO A 609 -12.24 -25.66 -8.85
C PRO A 609 -12.53 -27.12 -9.21
N ARG A 610 -13.57 -27.71 -8.61
CA ARG A 610 -13.99 -29.08 -8.91
C ARG A 610 -14.51 -29.22 -10.34
N GLU A 611 -15.36 -28.31 -10.81
CA GLU A 611 -15.86 -28.34 -12.19
C GLU A 611 -14.73 -28.13 -13.21
N LEU A 612 -13.79 -27.23 -12.93
CA LEU A 612 -12.60 -27.02 -13.75
C LEU A 612 -11.75 -28.29 -13.82
N GLY A 613 -11.51 -28.94 -12.69
CA GLY A 613 -10.76 -30.18 -12.62
C GLY A 613 -11.40 -31.31 -13.44
N THR A 614 -12.72 -31.49 -13.29
CA THR A 614 -13.50 -32.43 -14.09
C THR A 614 -13.46 -32.08 -15.58
N TRP A 615 -13.57 -30.79 -15.92
CA TRP A 615 -13.53 -30.32 -17.30
C TRP A 615 -12.17 -30.57 -17.97
N LEU A 616 -11.07 -30.34 -17.25
CA LEU A 616 -9.70 -30.60 -17.71
C LEU A 616 -9.44 -32.09 -17.87
N ALA A 617 -9.77 -32.90 -16.84
CA ALA A 617 -9.58 -34.34 -16.87
C ALA A 617 -10.34 -35.01 -18.02
N ALA A 618 -11.53 -34.51 -18.37
CA ALA A 618 -12.33 -35.02 -19.48
C ALA A 618 -11.79 -34.65 -20.88
N ARG A 619 -10.93 -33.64 -21.00
CA ARG A 619 -10.48 -33.10 -22.29
C ARG A 619 -9.01 -33.34 -22.62
N VAL A 620 -8.18 -33.58 -21.60
CA VAL A 620 -6.79 -33.99 -21.80
C VAL A 620 -6.78 -35.44 -22.27
N THR A 621 -6.66 -35.63 -23.59
CA THR A 621 -6.60 -36.95 -24.20
C THR A 621 -5.15 -37.39 -24.27
N GLY A 622 -4.82 -38.54 -23.67
CA GLY A 622 -3.60 -39.24 -24.05
C GLY A 622 -3.72 -39.60 -25.54
N GLN A 623 -2.73 -39.28 -26.38
CA GLN A 623 -2.81 -39.72 -27.77
C GLN A 623 -3.00 -41.24 -27.84
N PRO A 624 -3.90 -41.75 -28.69
CA PRO A 624 -4.29 -43.14 -28.68
C PRO A 624 -3.17 -44.00 -29.29
N THR A 625 -2.59 -44.89 -28.48
CA THR A 625 -2.00 -46.14 -28.99
C THR A 625 -2.84 -47.29 -28.45
N GLY A 626 -3.81 -47.74 -29.26
CA GLY A 626 -4.45 -49.06 -29.19
C GLY A 626 -5.02 -49.50 -27.83
N THR A 627 -6.35 -49.45 -27.71
CA THR A 627 -7.16 -50.39 -26.90
C THR A 627 -7.04 -50.37 -25.36
N GLY A 628 -6.71 -49.23 -24.75
CA GLY A 628 -6.88 -48.99 -23.30
C GLY A 628 -7.44 -47.60 -23.04
N THR A 629 -8.29 -47.46 -22.01
CA THR A 629 -9.00 -46.22 -21.63
C THR A 629 -8.07 -45.00 -21.62
N ILE A 630 -8.44 -43.99 -22.42
CA ILE A 630 -7.71 -42.74 -22.60
C ILE A 630 -8.06 -41.82 -21.42
N GLY A 631 -7.25 -41.87 -20.37
CA GLY A 631 -7.38 -41.00 -19.20
C GLY A 631 -6.25 -41.25 -18.21
N GLY A 632 -5.45 -40.23 -17.94
CA GLY A 632 -4.33 -40.31 -16.99
C GLY A 632 -4.09 -39.04 -16.19
N LEU A 633 -4.76 -37.92 -16.52
CA LEU A 633 -4.66 -36.70 -15.74
C LEU A 633 -5.54 -36.86 -14.50
N GLN A 634 -4.90 -36.99 -13.37
CA GLN A 634 -5.55 -37.00 -12.08
C GLN A 634 -5.58 -35.58 -11.54
N VAL A 635 -6.75 -35.18 -11.05
CA VAL A 635 -6.99 -33.84 -10.54
C VAL A 635 -7.55 -33.94 -9.13
N ASP A 636 -6.85 -33.32 -8.18
CA ASP A 636 -7.35 -33.11 -6.84
C ASP A 636 -7.61 -31.60 -6.65
N PRO A 637 -8.86 -31.17 -6.44
CA PRO A 637 -9.18 -29.77 -6.13
C PRO A 637 -8.67 -29.30 -4.76
N GLY A 638 -7.97 -30.17 -4.01
CA GLY A 638 -7.58 -29.94 -2.64
C GLY A 638 -8.72 -30.31 -1.69
N GLY A 639 -8.38 -30.94 -0.56
CA GLY A 639 -9.35 -31.43 0.44
C GLY A 639 -10.14 -30.35 1.20
N ASP A 640 -10.02 -29.08 0.82
CA ASP A 640 -10.59 -27.96 1.56
C ASP A 640 -12.05 -27.70 1.13
N ALA A 641 -12.99 -28.13 1.98
CA ALA A 641 -14.43 -27.96 1.78
C ALA A 641 -14.92 -26.54 1.37
N PRO A 642 -14.35 -25.41 1.85
CA PRO A 642 -14.80 -24.09 1.40
C PRO A 642 -14.30 -23.71 -0.02
N LEU A 643 -13.21 -24.30 -0.52
CA LEU A 643 -12.65 -23.99 -1.84
C LEU A 643 -13.46 -24.58 -2.99
N VAL A 644 -14.04 -25.74 -2.77
CA VAL A 644 -14.78 -26.50 -3.77
C VAL A 644 -16.04 -25.78 -4.27
N ALA A 645 -16.57 -24.82 -3.50
CA ALA A 645 -17.82 -24.12 -3.79
C ALA A 645 -17.65 -22.71 -4.41
N HIS A 646 -16.46 -22.11 -4.36
CA HIS A 646 -16.25 -20.77 -4.91
C HIS A 646 -16.12 -20.82 -6.44
N ARG A 647 -16.82 -19.91 -7.14
CA ARG A 647 -16.69 -19.73 -8.58
C ARG A 647 -15.38 -19.02 -8.91
N LEU A 648 -14.73 -19.46 -9.99
CA LEU A 648 -13.45 -18.92 -10.44
C LEU A 648 -13.65 -17.65 -11.28
N PRO A 649 -12.76 -16.66 -11.13
CA PRO A 649 -12.84 -15.43 -11.90
C PRO A 649 -12.56 -15.70 -13.38
N TRP A 650 -13.40 -15.15 -14.27
CA TRP A 650 -13.26 -15.27 -15.72
C TRP A 650 -12.83 -13.93 -16.34
N PRO A 651 -11.96 -13.89 -17.38
CA PRO A 651 -11.29 -15.00 -18.07
C PRO A 651 -9.97 -15.45 -17.45
N MET A 652 -9.42 -14.67 -16.52
CA MET A 652 -8.07 -14.88 -16.00
C MET A 652 -8.11 -15.86 -14.80
N VAL A 653 -8.33 -17.15 -15.07
CA VAL A 653 -8.50 -18.17 -14.01
C VAL A 653 -7.15 -18.60 -13.43
N MET A 654 -6.18 -18.91 -14.30
CA MET A 654 -4.92 -19.58 -13.95
C MET A 654 -3.73 -18.63 -14.04
N ALA A 655 -2.79 -18.74 -13.10
CA ALA A 655 -1.49 -18.06 -13.19
C ALA A 655 -0.72 -18.53 -14.43
N ASP A 656 0.20 -17.71 -14.94
CA ASP A 656 1.11 -18.15 -16.00
C ASP A 656 2.15 -19.12 -15.43
N SER A 657 2.38 -20.27 -16.09
CA SER A 657 3.45 -21.20 -15.73
C SER A 657 4.84 -20.73 -16.17
N GLY A 658 4.94 -19.68 -16.99
CA GLY A 658 6.19 -19.15 -17.55
C GLY A 658 6.87 -20.09 -18.57
N GLY A 659 6.31 -21.28 -18.79
CA GLY A 659 6.88 -22.32 -19.64
C GLY A 659 6.20 -23.67 -19.46
N TRP A 660 6.76 -24.70 -20.11
CA TRP A 660 6.31 -26.08 -19.99
C TRP A 660 6.80 -26.69 -18.68
N VAL A 661 5.88 -27.26 -17.90
CA VAL A 661 6.15 -27.88 -16.61
C VAL A 661 5.80 -29.37 -16.68
N PRO A 662 6.71 -30.29 -16.33
CA PRO A 662 6.39 -31.72 -16.27
C PRO A 662 5.47 -32.04 -15.09
N LEU A 663 4.47 -32.89 -15.31
CA LEU A 663 3.63 -33.42 -14.23
C LEU A 663 4.28 -34.62 -13.56
N GLY A 664 4.20 -34.68 -12.22
CA GLY A 664 4.57 -35.87 -11.47
C GLY A 664 3.66 -37.07 -11.74
N ARG A 665 4.08 -38.25 -11.26
CA ARG A 665 3.37 -39.53 -11.44
C ARG A 665 2.36 -39.85 -10.35
N ASP A 666 2.44 -39.14 -9.23
CA ASP A 666 1.66 -39.36 -8.04
C ASP A 666 1.30 -38.02 -7.37
N ALA A 667 0.39 -38.07 -6.39
CA ALA A 667 -0.08 -36.89 -5.68
C ALA A 667 1.02 -36.15 -4.89
N GLY A 668 2.07 -36.85 -4.45
CA GLY A 668 3.20 -36.26 -3.72
C GLY A 668 4.12 -35.42 -4.61
N LYS A 669 4.13 -35.70 -5.92
CA LYS A 669 4.87 -34.95 -6.95
C LYS A 669 3.95 -34.15 -7.88
N ALA A 670 2.70 -33.93 -7.49
CA ALA A 670 1.73 -33.23 -8.33
C ALA A 670 2.18 -31.79 -8.62
N HIS A 671 1.96 -31.34 -9.85
CA HIS A 671 2.06 -29.94 -10.20
C HIS A 671 0.86 -29.19 -9.63
N VAL A 672 1.10 -28.02 -9.06
CA VAL A 672 0.05 -27.20 -8.48
C VAL A 672 -0.31 -26.10 -9.46
N LEU A 673 -1.49 -26.22 -10.08
CA LEU A 673 -2.14 -25.12 -10.77
C LEU A 673 -2.48 -24.04 -9.74
N ARG A 674 -2.23 -22.77 -10.04
CA ARG A 674 -2.47 -21.65 -9.12
C ARG A 674 -3.43 -20.63 -9.72
N HIS A 675 -4.09 -19.87 -8.86
CA HIS A 675 -4.92 -18.74 -9.26
C HIS A 675 -4.09 -17.64 -9.92
N ALA A 676 -4.68 -17.00 -10.94
CA ALA A 676 -4.14 -15.73 -11.45
C ALA A 676 -4.05 -14.70 -10.32
N SER A 677 -3.06 -13.81 -10.39
CA SER A 677 -2.91 -12.71 -9.42
C SER A 677 -4.11 -11.77 -9.45
N ARG A 678 -4.44 -11.11 -8.32
CA ARG A 678 -5.46 -10.04 -8.32
C ARG A 678 -5.14 -8.94 -9.31
N ALA A 679 -3.86 -8.65 -9.51
CA ALA A 679 -3.41 -7.72 -10.52
C ALA A 679 -3.84 -8.16 -11.94
N GLN A 680 -3.69 -9.44 -12.31
CA GLN A 680 -4.17 -9.99 -13.60
C GLN A 680 -5.70 -10.01 -13.71
N LEU A 681 -6.40 -10.10 -12.58
CA LEU A 681 -7.86 -10.06 -12.51
C LEU A 681 -8.44 -8.65 -12.58
N ALA A 682 -7.63 -7.63 -12.27
CA ALA A 682 -8.08 -6.26 -12.23
C ALA A 682 -8.33 -5.71 -13.63
N THR A 683 -9.47 -5.04 -13.79
CA THR A 683 -9.78 -4.22 -14.94
C THR A 683 -9.17 -2.84 -14.74
N PRO A 684 -8.26 -2.40 -15.62
CA PRO A 684 -7.69 -1.06 -15.56
C PRO A 684 -8.70 -0.01 -16.07
N HIS A 685 -8.85 1.08 -15.33
CA HIS A 685 -9.76 2.20 -15.63
C HIS A 685 -9.00 3.53 -15.74
N GLY A 686 -9.20 4.25 -16.85
CA GLY A 686 -8.71 5.60 -17.09
C GLY A 686 -9.80 6.66 -16.97
N GLN A 687 -9.52 7.87 -17.44
CA GLN A 687 -10.45 9.01 -17.38
C GLN A 687 -11.74 8.81 -18.19
N ARG A 688 -11.77 7.84 -19.10
CA ARG A 688 -12.91 7.53 -19.99
C ARG A 688 -13.48 6.13 -19.74
N GLY A 689 -13.18 5.51 -18.60
CA GLY A 689 -13.59 4.15 -18.26
C GLY A 689 -12.49 3.11 -18.56
N PRO A 690 -12.85 1.85 -18.87
CA PRO A 690 -11.87 0.78 -19.07
C PRO A 690 -10.85 1.13 -20.15
N SER A 691 -9.56 1.04 -19.82
CA SER A 691 -8.48 1.40 -20.74
C SER A 691 -7.23 0.58 -20.48
N VAL A 692 -6.47 0.31 -21.53
CA VAL A 692 -5.13 -0.32 -21.46
C VAL A 692 -4.01 0.69 -21.69
N SER A 693 -4.35 1.95 -21.99
CA SER A 693 -3.39 3.00 -22.32
C SER A 693 -3.08 3.85 -21.09
N SER A 694 -1.82 3.88 -20.66
CA SER A 694 -1.39 4.74 -19.55
C SER A 694 -1.60 6.24 -19.83
N ALA A 695 -1.71 6.64 -21.10
CA ALA A 695 -2.02 8.01 -21.50
C ALA A 695 -3.43 8.46 -21.11
N GLU A 696 -4.35 7.52 -20.88
CA GLU A 696 -5.69 7.80 -20.36
C GLU A 696 -5.75 7.71 -18.83
N GLY A 697 -4.60 7.48 -18.17
CA GLY A 697 -4.48 7.41 -16.73
C GLY A 697 -4.75 8.75 -16.04
N TRP A 698 -4.96 8.67 -14.73
CA TRP A 698 -5.09 9.83 -13.85
C TRP A 698 -3.71 10.21 -13.32
N PRO A 699 -3.35 11.51 -13.28
CA PRO A 699 -2.15 11.91 -12.55
C PRO A 699 -2.35 11.58 -11.07
N ILE A 700 -1.42 10.86 -10.45
CA ILE A 700 -1.58 10.42 -9.05
C ILE A 700 -1.49 11.62 -8.11
N ALA A 701 -0.46 12.45 -8.30
CA ALA A 701 -0.19 13.66 -7.53
C ALA A 701 -0.54 14.93 -8.32
N PRO A 702 -0.76 16.07 -7.63
CA PRO A 702 -0.93 17.37 -8.30
C PRO A 702 0.29 17.73 -9.16
N GLY A 703 0.05 18.39 -10.29
CA GLY A 703 1.11 18.87 -11.20
C GLY A 703 1.08 20.39 -11.39
N PRO A 704 2.07 20.96 -12.10
CA PRO A 704 2.10 22.38 -12.44
C PRO A 704 1.03 22.71 -13.49
N GLY A 705 0.03 23.55 -13.16
CA GLY A 705 -0.96 24.03 -14.14
C GLY A 705 -2.31 24.52 -13.56
N VAL A 706 -3.18 25.04 -14.43
CA VAL A 706 -4.50 25.65 -14.11
C VAL A 706 -5.50 24.63 -13.54
N MET A 707 -5.33 23.33 -13.82
CA MET A 707 -6.18 22.26 -13.28
C MET A 707 -5.82 21.87 -11.82
N GLY A 708 -4.78 22.48 -11.23
CA GLY A 708 -4.43 22.36 -9.81
C GLY A 708 -4.41 20.93 -9.26
N ALA A 709 -4.79 20.79 -7.99
CA ALA A 709 -4.99 19.48 -7.35
C ALA A 709 -6.18 18.72 -7.95
N ASP A 710 -7.20 19.40 -8.49
CA ASP A 710 -8.53 18.89 -8.82
C ASP A 710 -8.58 17.80 -9.90
N GLY A 711 -7.54 17.72 -10.75
CA GLY A 711 -7.40 16.68 -11.79
C GLY A 711 -6.63 15.43 -11.34
N SER A 712 -6.07 15.43 -10.13
CA SER A 712 -5.20 14.35 -9.63
C SER A 712 -5.93 13.35 -8.72
N GLY A 713 -5.37 12.16 -8.55
CA GLY A 713 -5.83 11.16 -7.57
C GLY A 713 -5.93 11.73 -6.16
N VAL A 714 -4.91 12.46 -5.72
CA VAL A 714 -4.90 13.18 -4.44
C VAL A 714 -6.02 14.22 -4.35
N GLY A 715 -6.30 14.96 -5.43
CA GLY A 715 -7.44 15.88 -5.48
C GLY A 715 -8.79 15.18 -5.43
N MET A 716 -8.99 14.12 -6.21
CA MET A 716 -10.21 13.31 -6.15
C MET A 716 -10.43 12.75 -4.74
N ALA A 717 -9.38 12.25 -4.09
CA ALA A 717 -9.43 11.79 -2.71
C ALA A 717 -9.79 12.91 -1.73
N ALA A 718 -9.26 14.12 -1.90
CA ALA A 718 -9.62 15.25 -1.07
C ALA A 718 -11.08 15.70 -1.27
N GLU A 719 -11.66 15.45 -2.44
CA GLU A 719 -13.04 15.80 -2.79
C GLU A 719 -14.00 14.82 -2.12
N LEU A 720 -13.68 13.53 -2.22
CA LEU A 720 -14.35 12.48 -1.45
C LEU A 720 -14.23 12.77 0.05
N GLY A 721 -13.03 13.11 0.52
CA GLY A 721 -12.79 13.39 1.92
C GLY A 721 -13.51 14.64 2.43
N ALA A 722 -13.73 15.66 1.59
CA ALA A 722 -14.57 16.80 1.94
C ALA A 722 -16.04 16.38 2.10
N LEU A 723 -16.57 15.57 1.17
CA LEU A 723 -17.92 15.01 1.26
C LEU A 723 -18.09 14.15 2.54
N LEU A 724 -17.12 13.27 2.82
CA LEU A 724 -17.09 12.48 4.04
C LEU A 724 -16.92 13.37 5.29
N GLY A 725 -16.14 14.43 5.22
CA GLY A 725 -15.95 15.39 6.30
C GLY A 725 -17.22 16.13 6.69
N LEU A 726 -18.05 16.52 5.71
CA LEU A 726 -19.38 17.11 5.94
C LEU A 726 -20.28 16.13 6.70
N GLY A 727 -20.32 14.86 6.29
CA GLY A 727 -21.09 13.84 7.00
C GLY A 727 -20.52 13.50 8.38
N ALA A 728 -19.19 13.50 8.53
CA ALA A 728 -18.53 13.15 9.78
C ALA A 728 -18.79 14.22 10.85
N ALA A 729 -18.98 15.48 10.44
CA ALA A 729 -19.34 16.57 11.33
C ALA A 729 -20.63 16.31 12.12
N THR A 730 -21.65 15.65 11.54
CA THR A 730 -22.88 15.32 12.29
C THR A 730 -22.68 14.23 13.33
N ARG A 731 -21.63 13.41 13.20
CA ARG A 731 -21.42 12.20 14.01
C ARG A 731 -20.33 12.39 15.08
N ILE A 732 -19.28 13.14 14.77
CA ILE A 732 -18.12 13.39 15.65
C ILE A 732 -18.38 14.60 16.56
N HIS A 733 -19.20 15.55 16.11
CA HIS A 733 -19.53 16.73 16.91
C HIS A 733 -20.45 16.36 18.10
N PRO A 734 -20.19 16.88 19.31
CA PRO A 734 -20.87 16.43 20.54
C PRO A 734 -22.32 16.89 20.68
N ALA A 735 -22.76 17.88 19.90
CA ALA A 735 -24.07 18.49 20.01
C ALA A 735 -24.85 18.35 18.69
N PRO A 736 -26.18 18.14 18.74
CA PRO A 736 -27.04 18.20 17.56
C PRO A 736 -26.81 19.51 16.81
N LEU A 737 -26.58 19.41 15.50
CA LEU A 737 -26.28 20.58 14.68
C LEU A 737 -27.59 21.27 14.31
N VAL A 738 -27.78 22.51 14.79
CA VAL A 738 -28.93 23.35 14.42
C VAL A 738 -28.43 24.39 13.41
N PRO A 739 -28.91 24.38 12.16
CA PRO A 739 -28.53 25.40 11.19
C PRO A 739 -29.08 26.76 11.63
N PRO A 740 -28.38 27.88 11.30
CA PRO A 740 -28.83 29.21 11.68
C PRO A 740 -30.25 29.48 11.16
N ALA A 741 -31.09 30.06 12.01
CA ALA A 741 -32.53 30.20 11.81
C ALA A 741 -32.88 30.87 10.47
N GLY A 742 -33.80 30.24 9.72
CA GLY A 742 -34.61 30.91 8.70
C GLY A 742 -35.91 31.46 9.31
N PRO A 743 -36.85 31.96 8.47
CA PRO A 743 -38.18 32.40 8.93
C PRO A 743 -39.00 31.30 9.64
N ALA A 744 -38.61 30.03 9.51
CA ALA A 744 -39.03 28.92 10.37
C ALA A 744 -37.80 28.32 11.06
N ALA A 745 -37.90 27.95 12.33
CA ALA A 745 -36.82 27.26 13.06
C ALA A 745 -36.56 25.90 12.39
N PRO A 746 -35.41 25.69 11.73
CA PRO A 746 -35.14 24.44 11.06
C PRO A 746 -34.94 23.32 12.10
N PRO A 747 -35.40 22.09 11.83
CA PRO A 747 -35.12 20.96 12.70
C PRO A 747 -33.59 20.72 12.79
N PRO A 748 -33.11 20.10 13.88
CA PRO A 748 -31.73 19.65 13.97
C PRO A 748 -31.35 18.77 12.77
N LEU A 749 -30.12 18.89 12.28
CA LEU A 749 -29.62 18.04 11.21
C LEU A 749 -29.57 16.59 11.69
N ALA A 750 -30.15 15.70 10.90
CA ALA A 750 -30.01 14.27 11.09
C ALA A 750 -28.55 13.83 10.91
N THR A 751 -28.19 12.69 11.47
CA THR A 751 -26.89 12.06 11.23
C THR A 751 -26.79 11.66 9.76
N VAL A 752 -25.74 12.09 9.08
CA VAL A 752 -25.45 11.65 7.71
C VAL A 752 -24.87 10.24 7.75
N GLU A 753 -25.51 9.29 7.04
CA GLU A 753 -25.05 7.90 6.97
C GLU A 753 -24.75 7.45 5.53
N ARG A 754 -25.43 8.02 4.52
CA ARG A 754 -25.41 7.51 3.14
C ARG A 754 -24.05 7.55 2.46
N VAL A 755 -23.22 8.56 2.74
CA VAL A 755 -21.85 8.66 2.20
C VAL A 755 -20.87 7.68 2.88
N PHE A 756 -21.25 7.12 4.03
CA PHE A 756 -20.42 6.18 4.77
C PHE A 756 -20.78 4.75 4.40
N ARG A 757 -19.86 4.09 3.70
CA ARG A 757 -19.96 2.67 3.38
C ARG A 757 -18.86 1.88 4.05
N ARG A 758 -19.06 0.57 4.21
CA ARG A 758 -18.03 -0.39 4.65
C ARG A 758 -17.05 -0.65 3.51
N TRP A 759 -16.02 0.20 3.43
CA TRP A 759 -14.99 0.13 2.40
C TRP A 759 -13.95 -0.93 2.72
N ASN A 760 -13.72 -1.86 1.79
CA ASN A 760 -12.41 -2.52 1.71
C ASN A 760 -11.39 -1.51 1.14
N LEU A 761 -10.23 -1.38 1.79
CA LEU A 761 -9.14 -0.48 1.40
C LEU A 761 -8.06 -1.18 0.56
N ASP A 762 -7.99 -2.51 0.62
CA ASP A 762 -7.06 -3.37 -0.12
C ASP A 762 -7.60 -3.82 -1.50
N ALA A 763 -8.88 -3.63 -1.76
CA ALA A 763 -9.56 -3.97 -3.01
C ALA A 763 -10.76 -3.06 -3.25
N ARG A 764 -11.05 -2.77 -4.53
CA ARG A 764 -12.12 -1.85 -4.95
C ARG A 764 -12.91 -2.46 -6.11
N ARG A 765 -14.25 -2.36 -6.05
CA ARG A 765 -15.13 -2.81 -7.13
C ARG A 765 -15.26 -1.77 -8.24
N VAL A 766 -15.48 -2.24 -9.47
CA VAL A 766 -15.81 -1.36 -10.61
C VAL A 766 -17.06 -0.52 -10.32
N ASN A 767 -18.11 -1.09 -9.71
CA ASN A 767 -19.32 -0.33 -9.40
C ASN A 767 -19.10 0.73 -8.32
N GLU A 768 -18.26 0.44 -7.32
CA GLU A 768 -17.89 1.43 -6.29
C GLU A 768 -17.11 2.59 -6.91
N TRP A 769 -16.18 2.29 -7.82
CA TRP A 769 -15.46 3.33 -8.56
C TRP A 769 -16.38 4.17 -9.45
N ARG A 770 -17.35 3.55 -10.11
CA ARG A 770 -18.39 4.26 -10.86
C ARG A 770 -19.27 5.13 -9.97
N ALA A 771 -19.67 4.62 -8.81
CA ALA A 771 -20.48 5.37 -7.86
C ALA A 771 -19.76 6.62 -7.36
N ILE A 772 -18.43 6.57 -7.21
CA ILE A 772 -17.64 7.69 -6.70
C ILE A 772 -17.17 8.61 -7.84
N VAL A 773 -16.49 8.06 -8.86
CA VAL A 773 -15.64 8.81 -9.80
C VAL A 773 -16.24 8.93 -11.20
N GLU A 774 -16.61 7.82 -11.84
CA GLU A 774 -16.96 7.80 -13.28
C GLU A 774 -18.44 8.07 -13.57
N GLY A 775 -19.33 7.81 -12.62
CA GLY A 775 -20.77 7.70 -12.87
C GLY A 775 -21.17 6.39 -13.56
N GLY A 776 -22.47 6.23 -13.82
CA GLY A 776 -23.04 5.01 -14.41
C GLY A 776 -23.00 3.79 -13.48
N ALA A 777 -23.06 4.01 -12.16
CA ALA A 777 -23.17 2.94 -11.19
C ALA A 777 -24.52 2.24 -11.32
N ARG A 778 -24.52 0.93 -11.05
CA ARG A 778 -25.75 0.17 -10.84
C ARG A 778 -26.23 0.45 -9.41
N SER A 779 -27.49 0.87 -9.29
CA SER A 779 -28.14 1.01 -7.98
C SER A 779 -28.11 -0.34 -7.27
N GLU A 780 -27.43 -0.37 -6.13
CA GLU A 780 -27.39 -1.53 -5.23
C GLU A 780 -28.73 -1.71 -4.49
N ASN A 781 -29.65 -0.75 -4.62
CA ASN A 781 -31.00 -0.80 -4.05
C ASN A 781 -32.07 -1.34 -5.02
N ARG A 782 -31.86 -1.23 -6.35
CA ARG A 782 -32.90 -1.50 -7.36
C ARG A 782 -32.77 -2.84 -8.09
N ALA A 783 -31.66 -3.56 -8.01
CA ALA A 783 -31.46 -4.78 -8.80
C ALA A 783 -30.90 -5.95 -7.98
N VAL A 784 -31.71 -7.00 -7.82
CA VAL A 784 -31.34 -8.41 -7.57
C VAL A 784 -30.65 -8.75 -6.23
N ALA A 785 -30.12 -7.78 -5.49
CA ALA A 785 -29.65 -8.03 -4.13
C ALA A 785 -30.81 -7.85 -3.13
N PRO A 786 -31.09 -8.81 -2.23
CA PRO A 786 -32.12 -8.62 -1.20
C PRO A 786 -31.79 -7.37 -0.38
N ALA A 787 -32.77 -6.70 0.23
CA ALA A 787 -32.59 -5.52 1.09
C ALA A 787 -31.44 -5.66 2.15
N ALA A 788 -31.02 -6.89 2.44
CA ALA A 788 -29.81 -7.24 3.17
C ALA A 788 -28.51 -6.64 2.60
N ALA A 789 -28.41 -6.35 1.29
CA ALA A 789 -27.19 -5.83 0.67
C ALA A 789 -26.96 -4.35 0.99
N ALA A 790 -27.99 -3.50 0.88
CA ALA A 790 -27.93 -2.11 1.31
C ALA A 790 -27.62 -2.00 2.82
N ALA A 791 -28.25 -2.86 3.63
CA ALA A 791 -27.96 -2.97 5.06
C ALA A 791 -26.51 -3.41 5.35
N ALA A 792 -25.92 -4.26 4.51
CA ALA A 792 -24.55 -4.73 4.69
C ALA A 792 -23.51 -3.63 4.43
N PHE A 793 -23.76 -2.70 3.50
CA PHE A 793 -22.87 -1.58 3.23
C PHE A 793 -22.86 -0.52 4.32
N ALA A 794 -23.96 -0.35 5.06
CA ALA A 794 -24.05 0.65 6.10
C ALA A 794 -23.16 0.28 7.31
N PRO A 795 -22.47 1.26 7.93
CA PRO A 795 -21.72 1.03 9.16
C PRO A 795 -22.63 0.82 10.39
N GLY A 796 -23.95 1.00 10.27
CA GLY A 796 -24.97 0.83 11.32
C GLY A 796 -26.29 0.28 10.77
N ALA A 797 -27.33 0.19 11.61
CA ALA A 797 -28.66 -0.19 11.14
C ALA A 797 -29.13 0.83 10.08
N PRO A 798 -29.58 0.39 8.89
CA PRO A 798 -29.98 1.31 7.84
C PRO A 798 -31.08 2.23 8.38
N PRO A 799 -31.00 3.56 8.17
CA PRO A 799 -32.08 4.45 8.52
C PRO A 799 -33.31 3.97 7.74
N ALA A 800 -34.49 4.05 8.36
CA ALA A 800 -35.73 3.81 7.64
C ALA A 800 -35.69 4.71 6.38
N PRO A 801 -35.97 4.16 5.17
CA PRO A 801 -36.02 5.00 3.99
C PRO A 801 -36.94 6.17 4.32
N PRO A 802 -36.53 7.42 4.03
CA PRO A 802 -37.39 8.55 4.32
C PRO A 802 -38.75 8.24 3.71
N THR A 803 -39.80 8.35 4.53
CA THR A 803 -41.18 8.23 4.07
C THR A 803 -41.44 9.44 3.19
N GLU A 804 -40.90 9.45 1.97
CA GLU A 804 -41.32 10.34 0.90
C GLU A 804 -42.72 9.89 0.49
N VAL A 805 -43.70 10.22 1.32
CA VAL A 805 -44.90 10.84 0.76
C VAL A 805 -44.47 12.27 0.48
N VAL A 806 -43.84 12.49 -0.68
CA VAL A 806 -43.94 13.80 -1.32
C VAL A 806 -45.44 13.97 -1.56
N PRO A 807 -46.13 14.96 -0.96
CA PRO A 807 -47.47 15.31 -1.39
C PRO A 807 -47.31 15.93 -2.77
N GLY A 808 -47.43 15.09 -3.80
CA GLY A 808 -46.96 15.36 -5.15
C GLY A 808 -46.25 14.13 -5.69
N ASP A 809 -47.06 13.20 -6.19
CA ASP A 809 -46.73 12.09 -7.09
C ASP A 809 -45.25 12.03 -7.58
N PRO A 810 -44.46 10.97 -7.26
CA PRO A 810 -43.09 10.80 -7.76
C PRO A 810 -43.01 10.60 -9.29
N THR A 811 -44.15 10.55 -9.99
CA THR A 811 -44.25 10.62 -11.46
C THR A 811 -44.50 12.04 -12.00
N GLN A 812 -44.61 13.06 -11.12
CA GLN A 812 -44.90 14.46 -11.48
C GLN A 812 -43.73 15.43 -11.28
N LEU A 813 -42.50 15.00 -11.60
CA LEU A 813 -41.65 15.91 -12.37
C LEU A 813 -42.28 16.02 -13.76
N ASN A 814 -43.34 16.83 -13.86
CA ASN A 814 -44.03 17.11 -15.11
C ASN A 814 -42.97 17.59 -16.11
N PRO A 815 -42.69 16.86 -17.21
CA PRO A 815 -41.92 17.41 -18.29
C PRO A 815 -42.75 18.56 -18.83
N ALA A 816 -42.39 19.80 -18.49
CA ALA A 816 -42.78 20.92 -19.32
C ALA A 816 -42.46 20.51 -20.77
N ALA A 817 -43.50 20.45 -21.59
CA ALA A 817 -43.54 19.75 -22.85
C ALA A 817 -42.25 19.97 -23.68
N GLY A 818 -41.45 18.90 -23.85
CA GLY A 818 -40.33 18.88 -24.80
C GLY A 818 -38.94 18.58 -24.25
N SER A 819 -38.72 18.48 -22.94
CA SER A 819 -37.39 18.12 -22.41
C SER A 819 -37.21 16.60 -22.24
N PRO A 820 -36.17 15.98 -22.81
CA PRO A 820 -35.88 14.56 -22.63
C PRO A 820 -35.57 14.27 -21.15
N ALA A 821 -36.36 13.39 -20.53
CA ALA A 821 -36.27 13.10 -19.11
C ALA A 821 -34.94 12.41 -18.75
N LEU A 822 -34.16 13.02 -17.86
CA LEU A 822 -33.22 12.27 -17.01
C LEU A 822 -34.01 11.15 -16.32
N MET A 823 -33.40 9.96 -16.15
CA MET A 823 -34.10 8.83 -15.51
C MET A 823 -34.69 9.27 -14.17
N VAL A 824 -36.00 9.03 -14.00
CA VAL A 824 -36.82 9.57 -12.91
C VAL A 824 -36.25 9.19 -11.54
N GLY A 825 -35.79 10.20 -10.77
CA GLY A 825 -35.44 10.09 -9.35
C GLY A 825 -34.02 10.57 -8.98
N THR A 826 -33.89 11.21 -7.81
CA THR A 826 -32.64 11.77 -7.28
C THR A 826 -31.51 10.74 -7.15
N GLU A 827 -31.82 9.52 -6.72
CA GLU A 827 -30.86 8.41 -6.65
C GLU A 827 -30.29 8.04 -8.02
N ALA A 828 -31.13 8.01 -9.06
CA ALA A 828 -30.69 7.67 -10.41
C ALA A 828 -29.72 8.74 -10.96
N LEU A 829 -29.92 10.00 -10.62
CA LEU A 829 -29.00 11.08 -10.98
C LEU A 829 -27.65 10.93 -10.27
N VAL A 830 -27.65 10.59 -8.98
CA VAL A 830 -26.43 10.31 -8.20
C VAL A 830 -25.65 9.15 -8.80
N ASP A 831 -26.32 8.05 -9.13
CA ASP A 831 -25.69 6.87 -9.74
C ASP A 831 -25.16 7.16 -11.15
N GLN A 832 -25.86 7.98 -11.94
CA GLN A 832 -25.44 8.34 -13.29
C GLN A 832 -24.25 9.29 -13.31
N LEU A 833 -24.19 10.29 -12.41
CA LEU A 833 -23.09 11.24 -12.36
C LEU A 833 -21.88 10.74 -11.58
N GLY A 834 -22.10 9.92 -10.56
CA GLY A 834 -21.10 9.65 -9.54
C GLY A 834 -21.00 10.79 -8.51
N TRP A 835 -20.50 10.47 -7.32
CA TRP A 835 -20.50 11.38 -6.17
C TRP A 835 -19.60 12.60 -6.39
N LEU A 836 -18.38 12.40 -6.92
CA LEU A 836 -17.41 13.50 -7.08
C LEU A 836 -17.82 14.48 -8.18
N PRO A 837 -18.18 14.03 -9.40
CA PRO A 837 -18.65 14.94 -10.45
C PRO A 837 -19.91 15.70 -10.02
N LEU A 838 -20.84 15.03 -9.33
CA LEU A 838 -22.04 15.65 -8.77
C LEU A 838 -21.69 16.73 -7.74
N PHE A 839 -20.91 16.39 -6.72
CA PHE A 839 -20.54 17.32 -5.65
C PHE A 839 -19.74 18.52 -6.18
N ARG A 840 -18.86 18.29 -7.16
CA ARG A 840 -18.09 19.34 -7.83
C ARG A 840 -18.99 20.27 -8.67
N ALA A 841 -19.98 19.72 -9.39
CA ALA A 841 -20.92 20.53 -10.15
C ALA A 841 -21.80 21.38 -9.22
N TRP A 842 -22.36 20.75 -8.18
CA TRP A 842 -23.18 21.44 -7.19
C TRP A 842 -22.37 22.49 -6.43
N SER A 843 -21.14 22.21 -6.00
CA SER A 843 -20.35 23.17 -5.22
C SER A 843 -20.03 24.43 -6.03
N ARG A 844 -19.82 24.32 -7.35
CA ARG A 844 -19.69 25.48 -8.24
C ARG A 844 -20.98 26.29 -8.32
N VAL A 845 -22.15 25.66 -8.52
CA VAL A 845 -23.47 26.34 -8.45
C VAL A 845 -23.69 27.02 -7.11
N ALA A 846 -23.42 26.30 -6.02
CA ALA A 846 -23.66 26.75 -4.68
C ALA A 846 -22.75 27.93 -4.29
N THR A 847 -21.54 28.03 -4.85
CA THR A 847 -20.58 29.08 -4.51
C THR A 847 -20.58 30.26 -5.47
N ASP A 848 -21.19 30.11 -6.66
CA ASP A 848 -21.37 31.20 -7.62
C ASP A 848 -22.49 32.16 -7.14
N PRO A 849 -22.19 33.46 -6.91
CA PRO A 849 -23.18 34.43 -6.47
C PRO A 849 -24.25 34.74 -7.52
N GLU A 850 -24.02 34.44 -8.81
CA GLU A 850 -24.96 34.71 -9.90
C GLU A 850 -25.89 33.53 -10.19
N GLN A 851 -25.64 32.37 -9.59
CA GLN A 851 -26.40 31.14 -9.84
C GLN A 851 -27.36 30.83 -8.69
N ASP A 852 -28.63 30.64 -9.04
CA ASP A 852 -29.63 30.12 -8.12
C ASP A 852 -29.59 28.57 -8.12
N ALA A 853 -29.36 28.00 -6.93
CA ALA A 853 -29.27 26.56 -6.73
C ALA A 853 -30.64 25.85 -6.85
N ASP A 854 -31.76 26.57 -6.77
CA ASP A 854 -33.10 26.02 -7.00
C ASP A 854 -33.63 26.30 -8.42
N SER A 855 -32.79 26.84 -9.32
CA SER A 855 -33.15 27.10 -10.71
C SER A 855 -33.47 25.83 -11.51
N GLU A 856 -34.51 25.90 -12.34
CA GLU A 856 -34.84 24.89 -13.36
C GLU A 856 -33.93 24.98 -14.58
N LEU A 857 -33.02 25.96 -14.63
CA LEU A 857 -32.01 26.06 -15.68
C LEU A 857 -30.70 25.39 -15.23
N PRO A 858 -30.00 24.68 -16.12
CA PRO A 858 -28.68 24.16 -15.83
C PRO A 858 -27.62 25.28 -15.90
N ALA A 859 -26.70 25.31 -14.94
CA ALA A 859 -25.51 26.14 -15.04
C ALA A 859 -24.63 25.73 -16.24
N PRO A 860 -23.85 26.65 -16.84
CA PRO A 860 -23.02 26.36 -18.03
C PRO A 860 -22.01 25.24 -17.83
N TYR A 861 -21.55 25.06 -16.60
CA TYR A 861 -20.56 24.05 -16.20
C TYR A 861 -21.19 22.77 -15.65
N SER A 862 -22.52 22.63 -15.68
CA SER A 862 -23.19 21.38 -15.33
C SER A 862 -22.78 20.26 -16.29
N PRO A 863 -22.38 19.09 -15.78
CA PRO A 863 -21.92 17.97 -16.60
C PRO A 863 -23.03 17.47 -17.52
N ARG A 864 -22.68 17.10 -18.74
CA ARG A 864 -23.63 16.50 -19.70
C ARG A 864 -23.77 15.01 -19.42
N LEU A 865 -25.00 14.55 -19.37
CA LEU A 865 -25.40 13.17 -19.15
C LEU A 865 -26.10 12.63 -20.38
N ARG A 866 -26.00 11.32 -20.61
CA ARG A 866 -26.78 10.65 -21.64
C ARG A 866 -28.09 10.17 -21.03
N ALA A 867 -29.21 10.75 -21.46
CA ALA A 867 -30.55 10.33 -21.06
C ALA A 867 -30.87 8.92 -21.58
N SER A 868 -31.95 8.33 -21.07
CA SER A 868 -32.40 6.98 -21.46
C SER A 868 -32.77 6.87 -22.93
N ASP A 869 -33.16 7.98 -23.56
CA ASP A 869 -33.43 8.10 -25.00
C ASP A 869 -32.17 8.32 -25.85
N GLY A 870 -30.99 8.35 -25.22
CA GLY A 870 -29.69 8.52 -25.86
C GLY A 870 -29.26 9.98 -26.11
N ARG A 871 -30.10 10.98 -25.78
CA ARG A 871 -29.77 12.41 -25.93
C ARG A 871 -28.85 12.91 -24.81
N TRP A 872 -28.08 13.95 -25.11
CA TRP A 872 -27.30 14.66 -24.10
C TRP A 872 -28.17 15.67 -23.36
N VAL A 873 -28.23 15.57 -22.04
CA VAL A 873 -29.02 16.42 -21.14
C VAL A 873 -28.11 16.96 -20.04
N GLN A 874 -28.30 18.20 -19.62
CA GLN A 874 -27.63 18.76 -18.45
C GLN A 874 -28.61 18.75 -17.27
N PRO A 875 -28.18 18.32 -16.07
CA PRO A 875 -29.00 18.40 -14.88
C PRO A 875 -29.21 19.87 -14.51
N THR A 876 -30.43 20.20 -14.12
CA THR A 876 -30.78 21.54 -13.63
C THR A 876 -30.10 21.82 -12.29
N ASN A 877 -29.95 23.08 -11.92
CA ASN A 877 -29.39 23.44 -10.61
C ASN A 877 -30.21 22.81 -9.47
N ARG A 878 -31.54 22.85 -9.58
CA ARG A 878 -32.46 22.21 -8.64
C ARG A 878 -32.23 20.71 -8.50
N GLN A 879 -32.00 20.01 -9.61
CA GLN A 879 -31.69 18.57 -9.60
C GLN A 879 -30.35 18.27 -8.92
N LEU A 880 -29.33 19.09 -9.16
CA LEU A 880 -28.05 18.98 -8.44
C LEU A 880 -28.22 19.24 -6.94
N ASN A 881 -29.04 20.22 -6.56
CA ASN A 881 -29.33 20.56 -5.16
C ASN A 881 -30.06 19.42 -4.44
N ALA A 882 -31.07 18.83 -5.09
CA ALA A 882 -31.78 17.65 -4.59
C ALA A 882 -30.84 16.45 -4.42
N ALA A 883 -29.91 16.24 -5.35
CA ALA A 883 -28.95 15.14 -5.30
C ALA A 883 -27.92 15.28 -4.18
N VAL A 884 -27.44 16.49 -3.88
CA VAL A 884 -26.59 16.73 -2.70
C VAL A 884 -27.36 16.59 -1.40
N ARG A 885 -28.62 17.07 -1.35
CA ARG A 885 -29.52 16.82 -0.23
C ARG A 885 -29.68 15.33 0.05
N TYR A 886 -29.87 14.52 -1.00
CA TYR A 886 -29.96 13.07 -0.88
C TYR A 886 -28.65 12.45 -0.38
N LEU A 887 -27.49 12.83 -0.95
CA LEU A 887 -26.19 12.31 -0.51
C LEU A 887 -25.91 12.58 0.97
N LEU A 888 -26.28 13.77 1.46
CA LEU A 888 -26.00 14.20 2.83
C LEU A 888 -27.16 13.95 3.80
N ASP A 889 -28.17 13.15 3.43
CA ASP A 889 -29.36 12.86 4.25
C ASP A 889 -29.99 14.13 4.87
N LEU A 890 -30.04 15.22 4.09
CA LEU A 890 -30.55 16.52 4.54
C LEU A 890 -32.09 16.60 4.47
N PRO A 891 -32.75 17.25 5.44
CA PRO A 891 -34.21 17.28 5.59
C PRO A 891 -34.94 18.24 4.65
#